data_AF-A0A363UP29-F1
#
_entry.id   AF-A0A363UP29-F1
#
_cell.length_a   1.000
_cell.length_b   1.000
_cell.length_c   1.000
_cell.angle_alpha   90.00
_cell.angle_beta   90.00
_cell.angle_gamma   90.00
#
_symmetry.space_group_name_H-M   'P 1'
#
loop_
_entity.id
_entity.type
_entity.pdbx_description
1 polymer ?
#
loop_
_entity_poly.entity_id
_entity_poly.type
_entity_poly.pdbx_seq_one_letter_code
_entity_poly.pdbx_strand_id
1 'polypeptide(L)'
;MPLWARGRWLVLAALTAWAVAWLVQSGPGPAIDVSTERLQSTPGPPIDHVLVLGWHGDTPITAAQLAAIDARASDLRALPAVSDVKLPTQLAPNIGRIDAASLSQHPLIRDRWVSADGTALLGRIESHAGTDLTQLADAVLALSRIDGLSTSITAPQLLDQAQAQVIETGLSRLLVGGSAGFILLMLLLWRSLRAAAGIVLSMVVSLLWTLAAQRALGIPLDMVTLIAPALTATLTLAYAMHLIASSASTDTLTEAVRAVRQPMLLTAATTIAGLLALALSPAPAIRDFALLASLGAGFSALSVLTVLPLVLRTRARKPHWRRGWPQLLQPVLGLAARLTAHGSKRLLFVWALLLIGLAVGAVRVTHELDPMRGLPTQDPARQNFERLNHAVGGLQTLDIEIALDRPQAWIEPGAHATLKQLEQTLEANARVGTVFTHLDHARAASQWFGQKDADLPAGPALAQLLVFGTSDSVYDRIDRRFRVARLQLSTPVTGSGEAAQLLDDIDQALAGLRRSLPSATTTVRGSLQRLQASAEALAKSQSRSLLLALAAMWVLLGILFASARTGLLLLLPNTLPLLAFFGFIGWSGLQLGPVTGLAACVVLGIAVDDTLHYFARYHALARRRAAERPAAIEALEQTLLPITMTTLALIVGFICLMATALEAHLQFGLLCALALMVAWCCDVFLTPLLAARMRFVTLWDTLRLDLGTDPQHQIPLLAGLSKRQARTFALLTDLQTRPAGAVIMRAGDHSDECFVVIDGELRVDRDRADRDWHVATLGRGALVGEVGLFQQARTANVVAQSPVRLIRFSSADLRQLVRQAPRIAAVVMFNLNAIQAERRSQDSRAYLGDAPTN
;
A
#
# COMPACT_ATOMS: atom_id res chain seq x y z
N MET A 1 24.48 -33.66 17.27
CA MET A 1 23.13 -33.12 16.89
C MET A 1 22.15 -33.61 17.94
N PRO A 2 21.44 -32.74 18.70
CA PRO A 2 20.29 -33.22 19.46
C PRO A 2 19.18 -33.62 18.47
N LEU A 3 18.52 -34.76 18.69
CA LEU A 3 17.47 -35.35 17.84
C LEU A 3 16.34 -34.35 17.50
N TRP A 4 16.08 -33.40 18.40
CA TRP A 4 15.09 -32.32 18.23
C TRP A 4 15.40 -31.34 17.08
N ALA A 5 16.67 -31.16 16.70
CA ALA A 5 17.07 -30.30 15.58
C ALA A 5 16.97 -31.00 14.21
N ARG A 6 16.96 -32.34 14.17
CA ARG A 6 16.80 -33.13 12.93
C ARG A 6 15.34 -33.14 12.46
N GLY A 7 14.37 -33.22 13.37
CA GLY A 7 12.94 -33.23 13.03
C GLY A 7 12.45 -31.96 12.33
N ARG A 8 12.92 -30.78 12.78
CA ARG A 8 12.62 -29.49 12.11
C ARG A 8 13.21 -29.40 10.70
N TRP A 9 14.33 -30.08 10.46
CA TRP A 9 15.02 -30.07 9.17
C TRP A 9 14.26 -30.88 8.12
N LEU A 10 13.75 -32.06 8.51
CA LEU A 10 12.91 -32.88 7.63
C LEU A 10 11.64 -32.14 7.23
N VAL A 11 11.00 -31.41 8.16
CA VAL A 11 9.80 -30.62 7.85
C VAL A 11 10.11 -29.46 6.90
N LEU A 12 11.18 -28.70 7.12
CA LEU A 12 11.58 -27.60 6.24
C LEU A 12 12.02 -28.07 4.85
N ALA A 13 12.84 -29.13 4.80
CA ALA A 13 13.28 -29.74 3.55
C ALA A 13 12.09 -30.34 2.80
N ALA A 14 11.15 -30.99 3.49
CA ALA A 14 9.92 -31.50 2.90
C ALA A 14 9.00 -30.37 2.39
N LEU A 15 8.83 -29.28 3.13
CA LEU A 15 8.03 -28.12 2.69
C LEU A 15 8.66 -27.42 1.48
N THR A 16 9.99 -27.28 1.47
CA THR A 16 10.71 -26.65 0.35
C THR A 16 10.72 -27.57 -0.87
N ALA A 17 10.95 -28.87 -0.68
CA ALA A 17 10.86 -29.85 -1.75
C ALA A 17 9.43 -29.98 -2.30
N TRP A 18 8.42 -29.91 -1.43
CA TRP A 18 7.01 -29.83 -1.84
C TRP A 18 6.73 -28.57 -2.65
N ALA A 19 7.20 -27.40 -2.21
CA ALA A 19 7.01 -26.15 -2.94
C ALA A 19 7.67 -26.18 -4.33
N VAL A 20 8.90 -26.70 -4.42
CA VAL A 20 9.60 -26.88 -5.70
C VAL A 20 8.90 -27.91 -6.58
N ALA A 21 8.53 -29.07 -6.03
CA ALA A 21 7.81 -30.10 -6.78
C ALA A 21 6.45 -29.60 -7.28
N TRP A 22 5.72 -28.84 -6.45
CA TRP A 22 4.45 -28.22 -6.83
C TRP A 22 4.62 -27.20 -7.95
N LEU A 23 5.64 -26.33 -7.87
CA LEU A 23 5.95 -25.38 -8.93
C LEU A 23 6.34 -26.07 -10.25
N VAL A 24 7.07 -27.18 -10.19
CA VAL A 24 7.54 -27.93 -11.38
C VAL A 24 6.43 -28.79 -12.00
N GLN A 25 5.58 -29.45 -11.20
CA GLN A 25 4.55 -30.38 -11.70
C GLN A 25 3.33 -29.68 -12.31
N SER A 26 3.09 -28.41 -12.00
CA SER A 26 1.81 -27.77 -12.26
C SER A 26 1.62 -27.20 -13.68
N GLY A 27 2.54 -27.40 -14.64
CA GLY A 27 2.45 -26.82 -16.00
C GLY A 27 2.91 -25.34 -16.08
N PRO A 28 2.65 -24.61 -17.19
CA PRO A 28 3.20 -23.26 -17.42
C PRO A 28 2.90 -22.31 -16.26
N GLY A 29 3.72 -21.28 -16.07
CA GLY A 29 3.71 -20.34 -14.94
C GLY A 29 2.34 -19.73 -14.61
N PRO A 30 2.18 -19.02 -13.47
CA PRO A 30 0.92 -18.32 -13.21
C PRO A 30 0.56 -17.46 -14.43
N ALA A 31 -0.70 -17.53 -14.89
CA ALA A 31 -1.14 -16.76 -16.04
C ALA A 31 -0.80 -15.27 -15.78
N ILE A 32 -0.06 -14.68 -16.72
CA ILE A 32 0.23 -13.24 -16.68
C ILE A 32 -1.03 -12.56 -17.17
N ASP A 33 -1.72 -11.91 -16.24
CA ASP A 33 -2.95 -11.19 -16.54
C ASP A 33 -2.62 -9.70 -16.60
N VAL A 34 -2.39 -9.23 -17.83
CA VAL A 34 -2.14 -7.81 -18.11
C VAL A 34 -3.45 -7.06 -18.34
N SER A 35 -4.55 -7.80 -18.47
CA SER A 35 -5.83 -7.20 -18.82
C SER A 35 -6.33 -6.32 -17.68
N THR A 36 -6.77 -5.11 -18.02
CA THR A 36 -7.61 -4.31 -17.11
C THR A 36 -8.98 -4.98 -16.87
N GLU A 37 -9.28 -6.09 -17.55
CA GLU A 37 -10.55 -6.79 -17.52
C GLU A 37 -10.87 -7.44 -16.18
N ARG A 38 -9.91 -7.70 -15.28
CA ARG A 38 -10.24 -8.10 -13.89
C ARG A 38 -10.87 -7.01 -13.04
N LEU A 39 -10.86 -5.75 -13.49
CA LEU A 39 -11.73 -4.71 -12.93
C LEU A 39 -13.18 -4.83 -13.42
N GLN A 40 -13.45 -5.73 -14.38
CA GLN A 40 -14.76 -6.00 -14.98
C GLN A 40 -15.17 -7.45 -14.67
N SER A 41 -16.45 -7.65 -14.40
CA SER A 41 -16.96 -8.88 -13.76
C SER A 41 -17.38 -10.01 -14.71
N THR A 42 -17.00 -10.03 -15.99
CA THR A 42 -17.48 -11.07 -16.93
C THR A 42 -16.56 -11.27 -18.14
N PRO A 43 -16.14 -12.52 -18.46
CA PRO A 43 -15.47 -12.83 -19.72
C PRO A 43 -16.49 -12.79 -20.88
N GLY A 44 -16.19 -12.02 -21.93
CA GLY A 44 -16.94 -12.01 -23.18
C GLY A 44 -16.55 -13.17 -24.12
N PRO A 45 -17.31 -13.42 -25.20
CA PRO A 45 -16.96 -14.42 -26.21
C PRO A 45 -15.66 -14.06 -26.95
N PRO A 46 -14.94 -15.02 -27.58
CA PRO A 46 -13.74 -14.74 -28.35
C PRO A 46 -14.08 -13.80 -29.52
N ILE A 47 -13.44 -12.63 -29.53
CA ILE A 47 -13.68 -11.56 -30.50
C ILE A 47 -12.55 -11.60 -31.53
N ASP A 48 -12.88 -11.50 -32.82
CA ASP A 48 -11.89 -11.22 -33.86
C ASP A 48 -11.08 -9.96 -33.50
N HIS A 49 -9.76 -10.02 -33.68
CA HIS A 49 -8.90 -8.90 -33.30
C HIS A 49 -8.84 -7.87 -34.43
N VAL A 50 -8.81 -6.61 -34.06
CA VAL A 50 -8.72 -5.48 -35.00
C VAL A 50 -7.36 -4.83 -34.84
N LEU A 51 -6.52 -4.97 -35.84
CA LEU A 51 -5.25 -4.27 -35.94
C LEU A 51 -5.43 -3.02 -36.81
N VAL A 52 -4.80 -1.94 -36.38
CA VAL A 52 -4.68 -0.70 -37.14
C VAL A 52 -3.27 -0.64 -37.70
N LEU A 53 -3.16 -0.72 -39.02
CA LEU A 53 -1.94 -0.50 -39.78
C LEU A 53 -1.94 0.94 -40.25
N GLY A 54 -0.79 1.60 -40.28
CA GLY A 54 -0.67 2.90 -40.92
C GLY A 54 0.65 3.10 -41.64
N TRP A 55 0.57 3.90 -42.70
CA TRP A 55 1.67 4.35 -43.53
C TRP A 55 1.84 5.85 -43.33
N HIS A 56 3.07 6.32 -43.11
CA HIS A 56 3.37 7.73 -42.91
C HIS A 56 4.55 8.15 -43.81
N GLY A 57 4.40 9.28 -44.50
CA GLY A 57 5.46 9.91 -45.27
C GLY A 57 5.72 11.35 -44.81
N ASP A 58 6.88 11.89 -45.18
CA ASP A 58 7.22 13.30 -44.95
C ASP A 58 6.46 14.25 -45.90
N THR A 59 5.90 13.69 -46.97
CA THR A 59 5.07 14.38 -47.97
C THR A 59 3.74 13.66 -48.14
N PRO A 60 2.69 14.34 -48.65
CA PRO A 60 1.42 13.71 -48.94
C PRO A 60 1.59 12.45 -49.82
N ILE A 61 0.83 11.41 -49.52
CA ILE A 61 0.95 10.10 -50.17
C ILE A 61 0.62 10.25 -51.66
N THR A 62 1.57 9.83 -52.50
CA THR A 62 1.45 9.93 -53.96
C THR A 62 0.52 8.85 -54.51
N ALA A 63 -0.05 9.06 -55.71
CA ALA A 63 -0.87 8.06 -56.39
C ALA A 63 -0.12 6.72 -56.63
N ALA A 64 1.19 6.77 -56.88
CA ALA A 64 2.03 5.58 -57.02
C ALA A 64 2.16 4.80 -55.70
N GLN A 65 2.37 5.52 -54.60
CA GLN A 65 2.40 4.92 -53.26
C GLN A 65 1.03 4.36 -52.86
N LEU A 66 -0.06 5.06 -53.16
CA LEU A 66 -1.42 4.59 -52.91
C LEU A 66 -1.72 3.29 -53.69
N ALA A 67 -1.36 3.24 -54.97
CA ALA A 67 -1.51 2.02 -55.77
C ALA A 67 -0.66 0.86 -55.23
N ALA A 68 0.52 1.14 -54.69
CA ALA A 68 1.35 0.15 -54.02
C ALA A 68 0.71 -0.35 -52.72
N ILE A 69 0.09 0.53 -51.91
CA ILE A 69 -0.68 0.16 -50.71
C ILE A 69 -1.83 -0.79 -51.09
N ASP A 70 -2.60 -0.43 -52.11
CA ASP A 70 -3.71 -1.25 -52.60
C ASP A 70 -3.28 -2.61 -53.11
N ALA A 71 -2.13 -2.68 -53.79
CA ALA A 71 -1.56 -3.95 -54.25
C ALA A 71 -1.19 -4.87 -53.07
N ARG A 72 -0.88 -4.32 -51.88
CA ARG A 72 -0.63 -5.12 -50.67
C ARG A 72 -1.90 -5.68 -50.05
N ALA A 73 -3.09 -5.19 -50.40
CA ALA A 73 -4.33 -5.69 -49.83
C ALA A 73 -4.54 -7.18 -50.11
N SER A 74 -4.23 -7.64 -51.32
CA SER A 74 -4.32 -9.06 -51.69
C SER A 74 -3.29 -9.90 -50.98
N ASP A 75 -2.07 -9.39 -50.84
CA ASP A 75 -0.98 -10.08 -50.14
C ASP A 75 -1.32 -10.24 -48.65
N LEU A 76 -1.90 -9.22 -48.02
CA LEU A 76 -2.34 -9.25 -46.63
C LEU A 76 -3.53 -10.19 -46.42
N ARG A 77 -4.50 -10.22 -47.34
CA ARG A 77 -5.63 -11.17 -47.30
C ARG A 77 -5.20 -12.61 -47.52
N ALA A 78 -4.07 -12.85 -48.18
CA ALA A 78 -3.53 -14.19 -48.37
C ALA A 78 -2.93 -14.78 -47.08
N LEU A 79 -2.73 -13.97 -46.04
CA LEU A 79 -2.29 -14.47 -44.74
C LEU A 79 -3.40 -15.31 -44.10
N PRO A 80 -3.12 -16.56 -43.69
CA PRO A 80 -4.15 -17.48 -43.18
C PRO A 80 -4.78 -17.03 -41.86
N ALA A 81 -4.15 -16.10 -41.16
CA ALA A 81 -4.61 -15.53 -39.90
C ALA A 81 -5.53 -14.30 -40.08
N VAL A 82 -5.60 -13.73 -41.28
CA VAL A 82 -6.36 -12.52 -41.58
C VAL A 82 -7.75 -12.90 -42.09
N SER A 83 -8.79 -12.40 -41.43
CA SER A 83 -10.18 -12.62 -41.83
C SER A 83 -10.66 -11.56 -42.83
N ASP A 84 -10.25 -10.31 -42.64
CA ASP A 84 -10.59 -9.20 -43.54
C ASP A 84 -9.52 -8.10 -43.52
N VAL A 85 -9.42 -7.36 -44.62
CA VAL A 85 -8.56 -6.18 -44.76
C VAL A 85 -9.40 -5.06 -45.36
N LYS A 86 -9.51 -3.96 -44.62
CA LYS A 86 -10.18 -2.74 -45.05
C LYS A 86 -9.15 -1.63 -45.21
N LEU A 87 -8.94 -1.22 -46.46
CA LEU A 87 -8.16 -0.05 -46.82
C LEU A 87 -9.07 1.11 -47.22
N PRO A 88 -8.62 2.37 -47.13
CA PRO A 88 -9.45 3.54 -47.38
C PRO A 88 -10.04 3.57 -48.79
N THR A 89 -9.26 3.11 -49.77
CA THR A 89 -9.63 2.94 -51.18
C THR A 89 -10.74 1.93 -51.41
N GLN A 90 -10.98 1.03 -50.45
CA GLN A 90 -11.97 -0.06 -50.53
C GLN A 90 -13.23 0.21 -49.69
N LEU A 91 -13.21 1.22 -48.82
CA LEU A 91 -14.35 1.62 -47.98
C LEU A 91 -15.46 2.31 -48.76
N ALA A 92 -15.27 2.48 -50.05
CA ALA A 92 -16.14 3.21 -50.94
C ALA A 92 -16.40 2.42 -52.24
N PRO A 93 -17.03 1.22 -52.17
CA PRO A 93 -17.21 0.34 -53.34
C PRO A 93 -18.07 0.96 -54.46
N ASN A 94 -18.91 1.95 -54.14
CA ASN A 94 -19.73 2.70 -55.11
C ASN A 94 -19.08 4.02 -55.57
N ILE A 95 -17.89 4.35 -55.06
CA ILE A 95 -17.13 5.53 -55.44
C ILE A 95 -16.01 5.01 -56.33
N GLY A 96 -16.05 5.32 -57.63
CA GLY A 96 -14.95 4.99 -58.54
C GLY A 96 -13.61 5.48 -57.97
N ARG A 97 -12.49 4.88 -58.42
CA ARG A 97 -11.10 5.19 -57.99
C ARG A 97 -10.96 6.65 -57.51
N ILE A 98 -10.92 6.84 -56.20
CA ILE A 98 -10.67 8.16 -55.59
C ILE A 98 -9.19 8.44 -55.79
N ASP A 99 -8.86 9.54 -56.48
CA ASP A 99 -7.47 9.95 -56.65
C ASP A 99 -6.83 10.25 -55.28
N ALA A 100 -5.52 10.03 -55.15
CA ALA A 100 -4.80 10.23 -53.89
C ALA A 100 -4.95 11.66 -53.34
N ALA A 101 -5.06 12.65 -54.24
CA ALA A 101 -5.30 14.05 -53.90
C ALA A 101 -6.71 14.32 -53.33
N SER A 102 -7.68 13.44 -53.60
CA SER A 102 -9.09 13.59 -53.18
C SER A 102 -9.41 12.83 -51.89
N LEU A 103 -8.56 11.88 -51.47
CA LEU A 103 -8.78 11.09 -50.25
C LEU A 103 -8.79 11.95 -48.98
N SER A 104 -7.87 12.91 -48.87
CA SER A 104 -7.79 13.83 -47.72
C SER A 104 -8.93 14.86 -47.69
N GLN A 105 -9.72 14.98 -48.77
CA GLN A 105 -10.85 15.91 -48.87
C GLN A 105 -12.20 15.21 -48.72
N HIS A 106 -12.24 13.87 -48.79
CA HIS A 106 -13.48 13.11 -48.79
C HIS A 106 -14.09 13.01 -47.37
N PRO A 107 -15.38 13.38 -47.15
CA PRO A 107 -15.99 13.46 -45.81
C PRO A 107 -15.99 12.15 -45.01
N LEU A 108 -16.01 10.98 -45.68
CA LEU A 108 -15.98 9.68 -45.00
C LEU A 108 -14.56 9.20 -44.61
N ILE A 109 -13.51 9.82 -45.16
CA ILE A 109 -12.12 9.31 -45.12
C ILE A 109 -11.21 10.25 -44.35
N ARG A 110 -11.36 11.56 -44.58
CA ARG A 110 -10.56 12.61 -43.95
C ARG A 110 -10.58 12.51 -42.41
N ASP A 111 -9.41 12.66 -41.81
CA ASP A 111 -9.17 12.69 -40.35
C ASP A 111 -9.73 11.44 -39.61
N ARG A 112 -9.83 10.32 -40.34
CA ARG A 112 -10.25 9.00 -39.84
C ARG A 112 -9.40 7.87 -40.40
N TRP A 113 -9.21 7.91 -41.71
CA TRP A 113 -8.47 6.92 -42.48
C TRP A 113 -7.28 7.54 -43.19
N VAL A 114 -7.32 8.85 -43.44
CA VAL A 114 -6.22 9.63 -44.00
C VAL A 114 -6.13 10.93 -43.21
N SER A 115 -4.93 11.38 -42.86
CA SER A 115 -4.71 12.65 -42.17
C SER A 115 -5.14 13.86 -43.04
N ALA A 116 -5.53 14.98 -42.43
CA ALA A 116 -5.93 16.20 -43.16
C ALA A 116 -4.90 16.68 -44.20
N ASP A 117 -3.61 16.51 -43.90
CA ASP A 117 -2.49 16.86 -44.78
C ASP A 117 -2.15 15.77 -45.81
N GLY A 118 -2.80 14.59 -45.72
CA GLY A 118 -2.60 13.45 -46.61
C GLY A 118 -1.27 12.71 -46.43
N THR A 119 -0.51 13.00 -45.37
CA THR A 119 0.79 12.39 -45.08
C THR A 119 0.69 11.02 -44.42
N ALA A 120 -0.43 10.72 -43.78
CA ALA A 120 -0.68 9.45 -43.12
C ALA A 120 -1.95 8.76 -43.62
N LEU A 121 -1.90 7.45 -43.75
CA LEU A 121 -3.01 6.61 -44.19
C LEU A 121 -3.12 5.39 -43.28
N LEU A 122 -4.34 5.06 -42.85
CA LEU A 122 -4.65 3.91 -42.01
C LEU A 122 -5.34 2.80 -42.79
N GLY A 123 -5.07 1.57 -42.38
CA GLY A 123 -5.77 0.36 -42.78
C GLY A 123 -6.22 -0.39 -41.54
N ARG A 124 -7.31 -1.13 -41.67
CA ARG A 124 -7.86 -1.99 -40.63
C ARG A 124 -7.71 -3.44 -41.08
N ILE A 125 -7.15 -4.27 -40.21
CA ILE A 125 -6.95 -5.69 -40.45
C ILE A 125 -7.71 -6.43 -39.37
N GLU A 126 -8.61 -7.30 -39.78
CA GLU A 126 -9.36 -8.18 -38.89
C GLU A 126 -8.67 -9.55 -38.92
N SER A 127 -8.44 -10.13 -37.75
CA SER A 127 -7.82 -11.46 -37.62
C SER A 127 -8.76 -12.44 -36.94
N HIS A 128 -8.63 -13.71 -37.29
CA HIS A 128 -9.36 -14.78 -36.61
C HIS A 128 -8.99 -14.86 -35.13
N ALA A 129 -9.97 -15.21 -34.29
CA ALA A 129 -9.75 -15.47 -32.87
C ALA A 129 -8.67 -16.56 -32.63
N GLY A 130 -7.81 -16.35 -31.64
CA GLY A 130 -6.75 -17.30 -31.24
C GLY A 130 -5.45 -17.19 -32.03
N THR A 131 -5.33 -16.21 -32.92
CA THR A 131 -4.10 -15.93 -33.68
C THR A 131 -3.01 -15.36 -32.78
N ASP A 132 -1.74 -15.74 -33.00
CA ASP A 132 -0.59 -15.02 -32.41
C ASP A 132 -0.42 -13.66 -33.10
N LEU A 133 -0.94 -12.63 -32.44
CA LEU A 133 -0.95 -11.26 -32.96
C LEU A 133 0.43 -10.67 -33.17
N THR A 134 1.45 -11.10 -32.42
CA THR A 134 2.82 -10.63 -32.58
C THR A 134 3.39 -11.10 -33.91
N GLN A 135 3.24 -12.40 -34.18
CA GLN A 135 3.68 -12.99 -35.46
C GLN A 135 2.89 -12.41 -36.64
N LEU A 136 1.58 -12.23 -36.47
CA LEU A 136 0.76 -11.59 -37.47
C LEU A 136 1.22 -10.15 -37.72
N ALA A 137 1.48 -9.37 -36.67
CA ALA A 137 1.92 -7.99 -36.79
C ALA A 137 3.26 -7.88 -37.51
N ASP A 138 4.22 -8.75 -37.22
CA ASP A 138 5.51 -8.79 -37.91
C ASP A 138 5.35 -9.16 -39.39
N ALA A 139 4.51 -10.15 -39.70
CA ALA A 139 4.20 -10.54 -41.08
C ALA A 139 3.53 -9.41 -41.87
N VAL A 140 2.54 -8.75 -41.25
CA VAL A 140 1.85 -7.59 -41.82
C VAL A 140 2.84 -6.44 -42.04
N LEU A 141 3.70 -6.12 -41.07
CA LEU A 141 4.71 -5.07 -41.20
C LEU A 141 5.72 -5.37 -42.31
N ALA A 142 6.11 -6.63 -42.48
CA ALA A 142 7.03 -7.04 -43.54
C ALA A 142 6.40 -6.89 -44.93
N LEU A 143 5.13 -7.30 -45.10
CA LEU A 143 4.41 -7.24 -46.37
C LEU A 143 3.94 -5.82 -46.72
N SER A 144 3.76 -4.94 -45.74
CA SER A 144 3.24 -3.59 -45.94
C SER A 144 4.29 -2.53 -46.25
N ARG A 145 5.59 -2.87 -46.30
CA ARG A 145 6.68 -1.92 -46.59
C ARG A 145 6.56 -1.34 -47.99
N ILE A 146 6.67 -0.02 -48.09
CA ILE A 146 6.64 0.74 -49.34
C ILE A 146 7.76 1.78 -49.29
N ASP A 147 8.48 1.93 -50.39
CA ASP A 147 9.57 2.89 -50.47
C ASP A 147 9.10 4.32 -50.21
N GLY A 148 9.81 5.01 -49.33
CA GLY A 148 9.49 6.37 -48.90
C GLY A 148 8.34 6.49 -47.88
N LEU A 149 7.80 5.37 -47.37
CA LEU A 149 6.79 5.37 -46.30
C LEU A 149 7.25 4.55 -45.10
N SER A 150 7.05 5.10 -43.90
CA SER A 150 7.21 4.37 -42.65
C SER A 150 5.91 3.65 -42.29
N THR A 151 6.01 2.36 -41.96
CA THR A 151 4.85 1.56 -41.54
C THR A 151 4.81 1.41 -40.02
N SER A 152 3.62 1.47 -39.46
CA SER A 152 3.37 1.28 -38.03
C SER A 152 2.12 0.44 -37.86
N ILE A 153 2.13 -0.45 -36.88
CA ILE A 153 0.95 -1.26 -36.56
C ILE A 153 0.68 -1.15 -35.06
N THR A 154 -0.60 -1.07 -34.71
CA THR A 154 -1.04 -1.07 -33.33
C THR A 154 -2.35 -1.84 -33.18
N ALA A 155 -2.56 -2.42 -32.01
CA ALA A 155 -3.81 -3.02 -31.59
C ALA A 155 -3.85 -2.99 -30.06
N PRO A 156 -5.04 -2.91 -29.44
CA PRO A 156 -5.17 -3.00 -27.98
C PRO A 156 -4.44 -4.23 -27.42
N GLN A 157 -4.59 -5.39 -28.07
CA GLN A 157 -3.97 -6.64 -27.63
C GLN A 157 -2.44 -6.67 -27.84
N LEU A 158 -1.92 -5.96 -28.85
CA LEU A 158 -0.46 -5.82 -29.04
C LEU A 158 0.15 -4.98 -27.91
N LEU A 159 -0.58 -3.96 -27.44
CA LEU A 159 -0.17 -3.16 -26.28
C LEU A 159 -0.19 -4.01 -24.99
N ASP A 160 -1.24 -4.82 -24.80
CA ASP A 160 -1.32 -5.75 -23.65
C ASP A 160 -0.18 -6.78 -23.69
N GLN A 161 0.13 -7.34 -24.87
CA GLN A 161 1.27 -8.26 -25.05
C GLN A 161 2.62 -7.57 -24.79
N ALA A 162 2.83 -6.35 -25.29
CA ALA A 162 4.04 -5.59 -25.03
C ALA A 162 4.22 -5.36 -23.51
N GLN A 163 3.14 -4.99 -22.81
CA GLN A 163 3.17 -4.86 -21.36
C GLN A 163 3.49 -6.20 -20.67
N ALA A 164 2.95 -7.33 -21.15
CA ALA A 164 3.28 -8.67 -20.65
C ALA A 164 4.79 -8.95 -20.75
N GLN A 165 5.37 -8.68 -21.92
CA GLN A 165 6.80 -8.88 -22.17
C GLN A 165 7.67 -7.97 -21.30
N VAL A 166 7.25 -6.72 -21.08
CA VAL A 166 7.94 -5.80 -20.15
C VAL A 166 7.88 -6.33 -18.72
N ILE A 167 6.75 -6.92 -18.29
CA ILE A 167 6.62 -7.57 -16.98
C ILE A 167 7.57 -8.77 -16.86
N GLU A 168 7.61 -9.66 -17.86
CA GLU A 168 8.51 -10.82 -17.87
C GLU A 168 9.99 -10.41 -17.85
N THR A 169 10.36 -9.44 -18.69
CA THR A 169 11.70 -8.89 -18.73
C THR A 169 12.04 -8.17 -17.42
N GLY A 170 11.07 -7.46 -16.84
CA GLY A 170 11.18 -6.81 -15.54
C GLY A 170 11.44 -7.82 -14.41
N LEU A 171 10.71 -8.94 -14.40
CA LEU A 171 10.90 -10.04 -13.45
C LEU A 171 12.32 -10.61 -13.53
N SER A 172 12.81 -10.92 -14.73
CA SER A 172 14.15 -11.50 -14.89
C SER A 172 15.25 -10.52 -14.45
N ARG A 173 15.13 -9.23 -14.80
CA ARG A 173 16.05 -8.18 -14.34
C ARG A 173 15.99 -7.97 -12.83
N LEU A 174 14.79 -8.00 -12.25
CA LEU A 174 14.61 -7.87 -10.80
C LEU A 174 15.24 -9.05 -10.05
N LEU A 175 15.02 -10.27 -10.53
CA LEU A 175 15.58 -11.47 -9.92
C LEU A 175 17.11 -11.52 -10.05
N VAL A 176 17.68 -11.20 -11.20
CA VAL A 176 19.13 -11.28 -11.43
C VAL A 176 19.85 -10.03 -10.93
N GLY A 177 19.48 -8.85 -11.45
CA GLY A 177 20.11 -7.57 -11.14
C GLY A 177 19.82 -7.10 -9.72
N GLY A 178 18.57 -7.21 -9.28
CA GLY A 178 18.17 -6.89 -7.91
C GLY A 178 18.90 -7.76 -6.88
N SER A 179 18.96 -9.08 -7.11
CA SER A 179 19.73 -9.98 -6.23
C SER A 179 21.22 -9.71 -6.26
N ALA A 180 21.81 -9.40 -7.42
CA ALA A 180 23.24 -9.09 -7.52
C ALA A 180 23.60 -7.79 -6.79
N GLY A 181 22.83 -6.71 -6.99
CA GLY A 181 23.01 -5.45 -6.27
C GLY A 181 22.81 -5.61 -4.76
N PHE A 182 21.82 -6.41 -4.38
CA PHE A 182 21.56 -6.77 -2.99
C PHE A 182 22.73 -7.56 -2.38
N ILE A 183 23.23 -8.60 -3.05
CA ILE A 183 24.40 -9.39 -2.60
C ILE A 183 25.64 -8.50 -2.48
N LEU A 184 25.89 -7.63 -3.47
CA LEU A 184 27.01 -6.69 -3.44
C LEU A 184 26.93 -5.78 -2.21
N LEU A 185 25.75 -5.21 -1.94
CA LEU A 185 25.53 -4.42 -0.74
C LEU A 185 25.79 -5.24 0.53
N MET A 186 25.28 -6.48 0.60
CA MET A 186 25.51 -7.35 1.76
C MET A 186 27.01 -7.62 1.97
N LEU A 187 27.78 -7.76 0.89
CA LEU A 187 29.22 -7.95 0.97
C LEU A 187 29.94 -6.66 1.40
N LEU A 188 29.48 -5.49 0.95
CA LEU A 188 30.03 -4.18 1.32
C LEU A 188 29.77 -3.84 2.80
N LEU A 189 28.53 -4.03 3.27
CA LEU A 189 28.11 -3.69 4.64
C LEU A 189 28.68 -4.68 5.68
N TRP A 190 28.78 -5.98 5.37
CA TRP A 190 29.15 -7.00 6.38
C TRP A 190 30.50 -7.68 6.18
N ARG A 191 31.09 -7.59 4.99
CA ARG A 191 32.38 -8.24 4.63
C ARG A 191 32.47 -9.68 5.16
N SER A 192 31.35 -10.42 5.11
CA SER A 192 31.21 -11.79 5.61
C SER A 192 30.37 -12.59 4.62
N LEU A 193 31.07 -13.44 3.84
CA LEU A 193 30.46 -14.28 2.81
C LEU A 193 29.40 -15.24 3.39
N ARG A 194 29.58 -15.69 4.64
CA ARG A 194 28.66 -16.64 5.29
C ARG A 194 27.36 -15.98 5.76
N ALA A 195 27.44 -14.76 6.28
CA ALA A 195 26.25 -14.00 6.65
C ALA A 195 25.44 -13.67 5.39
N ALA A 196 26.10 -13.20 4.33
CA ALA A 196 25.47 -12.97 3.04
C ALA A 196 24.80 -14.24 2.49
N ALA A 197 25.50 -15.38 2.47
CA ALA A 197 24.94 -16.65 2.01
C ALA A 197 23.72 -17.10 2.83
N GLY A 198 23.75 -16.93 4.16
CA GLY A 198 22.63 -17.26 5.03
C GLY A 198 21.39 -16.40 4.78
N ILE A 199 21.57 -15.09 4.52
CA ILE A 199 20.49 -14.18 4.16
C ILE A 199 19.90 -14.58 2.80
N VAL A 200 20.75 -14.74 1.79
CA VAL A 200 20.32 -15.10 0.43
C VAL A 200 19.56 -16.43 0.43
N LEU A 201 20.04 -17.44 1.16
CA LEU A 201 19.34 -18.71 1.25
C LEU A 201 17.98 -18.56 1.94
N SER A 202 17.89 -17.77 3.01
CA SER A 202 16.63 -17.49 3.69
C SER A 202 15.65 -16.76 2.77
N MET A 203 16.16 -15.84 1.96
CA MET A 203 15.41 -15.07 0.96
C MET A 203 14.85 -15.96 -0.15
N VAL A 204 15.69 -16.82 -0.74
CA VAL A 204 15.27 -17.79 -1.76
C VAL A 204 14.18 -18.71 -1.22
N VAL A 205 14.34 -19.25 0.00
CA VAL A 205 13.32 -20.12 0.61
C VAL A 205 12.01 -19.37 0.82
N SER A 206 12.04 -18.16 1.38
CA SER A 206 10.81 -17.36 1.57
C SER A 206 10.13 -16.98 0.25
N LEU A 207 10.92 -16.70 -0.79
CA LEU A 207 10.44 -16.35 -2.12
C LEU A 207 9.75 -17.56 -2.77
N LEU A 208 10.38 -18.73 -2.72
CA LEU A 208 9.81 -19.98 -3.23
C LEU A 208 8.48 -20.32 -2.55
N TRP A 209 8.41 -20.17 -1.22
CA TRP A 209 7.15 -20.38 -0.50
C TRP A 209 6.08 -19.36 -0.86
N THR A 210 6.46 -18.10 -1.08
CA THR A 210 5.54 -17.05 -1.51
C THR A 210 4.98 -17.34 -2.90
N LEU A 211 5.83 -17.68 -3.87
CA LEU A 211 5.42 -18.02 -5.24
C LEU A 211 4.60 -19.32 -5.29
N ALA A 212 4.96 -20.32 -4.49
CA ALA A 212 4.18 -21.55 -4.38
C ALA A 212 2.78 -21.28 -3.79
N ALA A 213 2.68 -20.40 -2.79
CA ALA A 213 1.41 -19.98 -2.22
C ALA A 213 0.56 -19.17 -3.23
N GLN A 214 1.17 -18.25 -3.97
CA GLN A 214 0.50 -17.51 -5.05
C GLN A 214 -0.17 -18.46 -6.04
N ARG A 215 0.59 -19.48 -6.49
CA ARG A 215 0.08 -20.49 -7.42
C ARG A 215 -0.99 -21.38 -6.79
N ALA A 216 -0.81 -21.81 -5.55
CA ALA A 216 -1.79 -22.64 -4.83
C ALA A 216 -3.13 -21.92 -4.59
N LEU A 217 -3.10 -20.60 -4.45
CA LEU A 217 -4.28 -19.76 -4.30
C LEU A 217 -4.93 -19.36 -5.64
N GLY A 218 -4.33 -19.70 -6.78
CA GLY A 218 -4.81 -19.30 -8.10
C GLY A 218 -4.72 -17.79 -8.35
N ILE A 219 -3.84 -17.08 -7.65
CA ILE A 219 -3.63 -15.64 -7.81
C ILE A 219 -2.77 -15.43 -9.07
N PRO A 220 -3.23 -14.67 -10.08
CA PRO A 220 -2.46 -14.41 -11.29
C PRO A 220 -1.25 -13.52 -10.98
N LEU A 221 -0.33 -13.44 -11.93
CA LEU A 221 0.71 -12.43 -11.89
C LEU A 221 0.22 -11.18 -12.65
N ASP A 222 0.07 -10.07 -11.94
CA ASP A 222 -0.32 -8.77 -12.50
C ASP A 222 0.68 -7.68 -12.04
N MET A 223 0.50 -6.43 -12.48
CA MET A 223 1.38 -5.32 -12.11
C MET A 223 1.41 -5.01 -10.61
N VAL A 224 0.41 -5.43 -9.83
CA VAL A 224 0.32 -5.17 -8.39
C VAL A 224 0.93 -6.32 -7.59
N THR A 225 0.58 -7.57 -7.92
CA THR A 225 1.08 -8.79 -7.29
C THR A 225 2.57 -9.02 -7.57
N LEU A 226 3.10 -8.44 -8.66
CA LEU A 226 4.53 -8.40 -8.98
C LEU A 226 5.39 -7.76 -7.87
N ILE A 227 4.82 -6.89 -7.02
CA ILE A 227 5.53 -6.27 -5.89
C ILE A 227 5.78 -7.27 -4.75
N ALA A 228 4.86 -8.24 -4.53
CA ALA A 228 4.91 -9.09 -3.35
C ALA A 228 6.22 -9.93 -3.23
N PRO A 229 6.75 -10.54 -4.30
CA PRO A 229 8.06 -11.18 -4.29
C PRO A 229 9.20 -10.28 -3.79
N ALA A 230 9.25 -9.03 -4.26
CA ALA A 230 10.27 -8.07 -3.86
C ALA A 230 10.10 -7.59 -2.41
N LEU A 231 8.85 -7.42 -1.98
CA LEU A 231 8.52 -7.11 -0.60
C LEU A 231 8.98 -8.22 0.35
N THR A 232 8.70 -9.48 0.00
CA THR A 232 9.18 -10.66 0.75
C THR A 232 10.70 -10.67 0.87
N ALA A 233 11.41 -10.40 -0.23
CA ALA A 233 12.87 -10.32 -0.23
C ALA A 233 13.39 -9.23 0.73
N THR A 234 12.76 -8.06 0.69
CA THR A 234 13.10 -6.90 1.50
C THR A 234 12.80 -7.12 2.99
N LEU A 235 11.67 -7.75 3.34
CA LEU A 235 11.32 -8.11 4.71
C LEU A 235 12.25 -9.19 5.27
N THR A 236 12.64 -10.17 4.45
CA THR A 236 13.62 -11.20 4.84
C THR A 236 14.95 -10.57 5.22
N LEU A 237 15.39 -9.55 4.48
CA LEU A 237 16.57 -8.79 4.85
C LEU A 237 16.42 -8.16 6.23
N ALA A 238 15.34 -7.41 6.44
CA ALA A 238 15.09 -6.69 7.68
C ALA A 238 15.06 -7.64 8.89
N TYR A 239 14.40 -8.79 8.79
CA TYR A 239 14.41 -9.79 9.87
C TYR A 239 15.79 -10.40 10.09
N ALA A 240 16.55 -10.66 9.02
CA ALA A 240 17.91 -11.15 9.15
C ALA A 240 18.82 -10.15 9.88
N MET A 241 18.61 -8.84 9.69
CA MET A 241 19.32 -7.78 10.42
C MET A 241 19.25 -7.99 11.93
N HIS A 242 18.05 -8.21 12.47
CA HIS A 242 17.84 -8.35 13.91
C HIS A 242 18.61 -9.55 14.48
N LEU A 243 18.56 -10.69 13.79
CA LEU A 243 19.27 -11.88 14.25
C LEU A 243 20.78 -11.72 14.16
N ILE A 244 21.29 -11.12 13.08
CA ILE A 244 22.73 -10.87 12.90
C ILE A 244 23.23 -9.89 13.95
N ALA A 245 22.51 -8.79 14.17
CA ALA A 245 22.84 -7.80 15.19
C ALA A 245 22.89 -8.44 16.59
N SER A 246 21.89 -9.26 16.93
CA SER A 246 21.87 -9.98 18.20
C SER A 246 23.02 -10.98 18.32
N SER A 247 23.37 -11.71 17.25
CA SER A 247 24.46 -12.69 17.25
C SER A 247 25.84 -12.10 17.53
N ALA A 248 25.99 -10.79 17.33
CA ALA A 248 27.22 -10.08 17.65
C ALA A 248 27.28 -9.56 19.10
N SER A 249 26.15 -9.57 19.81
CA SER A 249 26.04 -9.13 21.21
C SER A 249 26.02 -10.28 22.21
N THR A 250 25.73 -11.50 21.75
CA THR A 250 25.65 -12.73 22.57
C THR A 250 26.81 -13.67 22.27
N ASP A 251 27.20 -14.50 23.24
CA ASP A 251 28.31 -15.44 23.06
C ASP A 251 27.93 -16.69 22.27
N THR A 252 26.66 -17.12 22.35
CA THR A 252 26.16 -18.24 21.54
C THR A 252 25.07 -17.81 20.57
N LEU A 253 25.05 -18.44 19.40
CA LEU A 253 23.97 -18.24 18.41
C LEU A 253 22.59 -18.63 18.96
N THR A 254 22.54 -19.62 19.86
CA THR A 254 21.30 -20.04 20.52
C THR A 254 20.71 -18.93 21.39
N GLU A 255 21.56 -18.18 22.11
CA GLU A 255 21.14 -17.02 22.89
C GLU A 255 20.66 -15.88 21.99
N ALA A 256 21.34 -15.62 20.87
CA ALA A 256 20.90 -14.65 19.88
C ALA A 256 19.48 -14.95 19.36
N VAL A 257 19.25 -16.20 18.96
CA VAL A 257 17.93 -16.65 18.48
C VAL A 257 16.90 -16.50 19.59
N ARG A 258 17.21 -16.90 20.84
CA ARG A 258 16.28 -16.75 21.96
C ARG A 258 15.94 -15.29 22.26
N ALA A 259 16.92 -14.39 22.14
CA ALA A 259 16.75 -12.96 22.37
C ALA A 259 15.85 -12.28 21.32
N VAL A 260 15.97 -12.69 20.05
CA VAL A 260 15.25 -12.05 18.92
C VAL A 260 13.93 -12.74 18.58
N ARG A 261 13.75 -14.03 18.91
CA ARG A 261 12.56 -14.81 18.49
C ARG A 261 11.23 -14.16 18.87
N GLN A 262 11.05 -13.75 20.13
CA GLN A 262 9.77 -13.15 20.56
C GLN A 262 9.55 -11.76 19.92
N PRO A 263 10.50 -10.81 19.98
CA PRO A 263 10.35 -9.52 19.30
C PRO A 263 10.10 -9.65 17.79
N MET A 264 10.82 -10.53 17.10
CA MET A 264 10.71 -10.69 15.66
C MET A 264 9.39 -11.33 15.22
N LEU A 265 8.87 -12.30 15.99
CA LEU A 265 7.53 -12.86 15.72
C LEU A 265 6.42 -11.82 15.94
N LEU A 266 6.58 -10.94 16.94
CA LEU A 266 5.65 -9.85 17.16
C LEU A 266 5.70 -8.85 15.99
N THR A 267 6.91 -8.53 15.50
CA THR A 267 7.14 -7.71 14.30
C THR A 267 6.42 -8.31 13.09
N ALA A 268 6.66 -9.59 12.82
CA ALA A 268 6.01 -10.27 11.71
C ALA A 268 4.48 -10.26 11.84
N ALA A 269 3.95 -10.42 13.06
CA ALA A 269 2.52 -10.35 13.31
C ALA A 269 1.95 -8.94 13.07
N THR A 270 2.66 -7.87 13.43
CA THR A 270 2.24 -6.49 13.17
C THR A 270 2.30 -6.15 11.69
N THR A 271 3.36 -6.55 10.97
CA THR A 271 3.44 -6.40 9.52
C THR A 271 2.33 -7.17 8.81
N ILE A 272 2.08 -8.43 9.20
CA ILE A 272 0.97 -9.24 8.68
C ILE A 272 -0.37 -8.54 8.91
N ALA A 273 -0.63 -8.06 10.13
CA ALA A 273 -1.89 -7.40 10.44
C ALA A 273 -2.07 -6.09 9.64
N GLY A 274 -0.99 -5.31 9.48
CA GLY A 274 -1.00 -4.08 8.67
C GLY A 274 -1.26 -4.35 7.18
N LEU A 275 -0.60 -5.36 6.61
CA LEU A 275 -0.80 -5.77 5.22
C LEU A 275 -2.18 -6.40 5.00
N LEU A 276 -2.65 -7.25 5.91
CA LEU A 276 -3.94 -7.92 5.82
C LEU A 276 -5.11 -6.94 5.94
N ALA A 277 -4.93 -5.79 6.59
CA ALA A 277 -5.94 -4.72 6.60
C ALA A 277 -6.27 -4.23 5.18
N LEU A 278 -5.33 -4.36 4.23
CA LEU A 278 -5.55 -4.03 2.81
C LEU A 278 -6.43 -5.05 2.09
N ALA A 279 -6.58 -6.27 2.62
CA ALA A 279 -7.46 -7.28 2.05
C ALA A 279 -8.94 -6.89 2.14
N LEU A 280 -9.27 -5.86 2.94
CA LEU A 280 -10.59 -5.25 3.01
C LEU A 280 -10.90 -4.32 1.81
N SER A 281 -9.93 -4.13 0.90
CA SER A 281 -10.13 -3.36 -0.33
C SER A 281 -11.16 -4.01 -1.24
N PRO A 282 -12.06 -3.23 -1.89
CA PRO A 282 -12.96 -3.75 -2.90
C PRO A 282 -12.24 -4.12 -4.20
N ALA A 283 -10.99 -3.66 -4.42
CA ALA A 283 -10.22 -3.97 -5.62
C ALA A 283 -9.55 -5.36 -5.50
N PRO A 284 -9.84 -6.32 -6.42
CA PRO A 284 -9.29 -7.68 -6.34
C PRO A 284 -7.76 -7.72 -6.31
N ALA A 285 -7.08 -6.94 -7.17
CA ALA A 285 -5.62 -6.91 -7.25
C ALA A 285 -4.97 -6.48 -5.91
N ILE A 286 -5.56 -5.51 -5.20
CA ILE A 286 -5.05 -5.07 -3.89
C ILE A 286 -5.27 -6.16 -2.84
N ARG A 287 -6.42 -6.86 -2.88
CA ARG A 287 -6.72 -7.95 -1.94
C ARG A 287 -5.78 -9.14 -2.15
N ASP A 288 -5.55 -9.53 -3.40
CA ASP A 288 -4.68 -10.64 -3.75
C ASP A 288 -3.23 -10.33 -3.36
N PHE A 289 -2.77 -9.11 -3.63
CA PHE A 289 -1.49 -8.62 -3.12
C PHE A 289 -1.42 -8.66 -1.59
N ALA A 290 -2.44 -8.17 -0.88
CA ALA A 290 -2.46 -8.11 0.57
C ALA A 290 -2.31 -9.49 1.23
N LEU A 291 -3.01 -10.49 0.69
CA LEU A 291 -2.92 -11.88 1.13
C LEU A 291 -1.52 -12.44 0.86
N LEU A 292 -1.00 -12.24 -0.35
CA LEU A 292 0.31 -12.75 -0.74
C LEU A 292 1.46 -12.10 0.05
N ALA A 293 1.42 -10.78 0.22
CA ALA A 293 2.38 -10.01 1.01
C ALA A 293 2.37 -10.42 2.49
N SER A 294 1.19 -10.69 3.06
CA SER A 294 1.05 -11.17 4.44
C SER A 294 1.67 -12.56 4.61
N LEU A 295 1.41 -13.50 3.69
CA LEU A 295 2.05 -14.81 3.69
C LEU A 295 3.57 -14.68 3.52
N GLY A 296 4.01 -13.82 2.61
CA GLY A 296 5.42 -13.50 2.38
C GLY A 296 6.13 -12.98 3.64
N ALA A 297 5.50 -12.08 4.39
CA ALA A 297 6.03 -11.61 5.68
C ALA A 297 6.18 -12.74 6.71
N GLY A 298 5.19 -13.63 6.81
CA GLY A 298 5.25 -14.81 7.67
C GLY A 298 6.34 -15.80 7.26
N PHE A 299 6.44 -16.09 5.96
CA PHE A 299 7.49 -16.94 5.39
C PHE A 299 8.89 -16.36 5.58
N SER A 300 9.04 -15.05 5.46
CA SER A 300 10.30 -14.33 5.74
C SER A 300 10.74 -14.51 7.19
N ALA A 301 9.83 -14.32 8.15
CA ALA A 301 10.16 -14.49 9.55
C ALA A 301 10.51 -15.95 9.88
N LEU A 302 9.76 -16.90 9.32
CA LEU A 302 10.00 -18.33 9.50
C LEU A 302 11.34 -18.76 8.89
N SER A 303 11.65 -18.31 7.67
CA SER A 303 12.91 -18.64 7.00
C SER A 303 14.11 -18.10 7.78
N VAL A 304 14.05 -16.85 8.27
CA VAL A 304 15.13 -16.26 9.07
C VAL A 304 15.32 -16.98 10.41
N LEU A 305 14.26 -17.39 11.12
CA LEU A 305 14.43 -18.11 12.40
C LEU A 305 14.95 -19.54 12.24
N THR A 306 14.94 -20.09 11.02
CA THR A 306 15.24 -21.50 10.78
C THR A 306 16.49 -21.70 9.92
N VAL A 307 16.54 -21.06 8.75
CA VAL A 307 17.60 -21.18 7.75
C VAL A 307 18.85 -20.39 8.17
N LEU A 308 18.70 -19.14 8.59
CA LEU A 308 19.86 -18.28 8.90
C LEU A 308 20.73 -18.82 10.06
N PRO A 309 20.18 -19.26 11.22
CA PRO A 309 20.99 -19.85 12.28
C PRO A 309 21.70 -21.13 11.85
N LEU A 310 21.12 -21.91 10.93
CA LEU A 310 21.71 -23.16 10.46
C LEU A 310 23.03 -22.89 9.73
N VAL A 311 23.03 -21.90 8.83
CA VAL A 311 24.22 -21.49 8.08
C VAL A 311 25.29 -20.90 9.01
N LEU A 312 24.87 -20.06 9.96
CA LEU A 312 25.77 -19.40 10.91
C LEU A 312 26.38 -20.34 11.98
N ARG A 313 25.82 -21.54 12.20
CA ARG A 313 26.30 -22.50 13.22
C ARG A 313 27.69 -23.07 12.92
N THR A 314 28.17 -22.96 11.68
CA THR A 314 29.47 -23.49 11.25
C THR A 314 30.61 -22.50 11.57
N ARG A 315 31.36 -22.76 12.66
CA ARG A 315 32.55 -22.03 13.17
C ARG A 315 32.75 -20.63 12.56
N ALA A 316 31.91 -19.66 12.92
CA ALA A 316 32.00 -18.29 12.45
C ALA A 316 32.84 -17.42 13.41
N ARG A 317 33.78 -16.65 12.86
CA ARG A 317 34.36 -15.49 13.56
C ARG A 317 33.23 -14.49 13.85
N LYS A 318 33.23 -13.88 15.05
CA LYS A 318 32.27 -12.82 15.41
C LYS A 318 32.33 -11.72 14.33
N PRO A 319 31.19 -11.31 13.73
CA PRO A 319 31.17 -10.30 12.68
C PRO A 319 31.71 -8.96 13.19
N HIS A 320 32.54 -8.30 12.39
CA HIS A 320 33.43 -7.18 12.77
C HIS A 320 32.79 -5.77 12.71
N TRP A 321 31.48 -5.69 12.50
CA TRP A 321 30.70 -4.45 12.27
C TRP A 321 30.70 -3.42 13.43
N ARG A 322 31.30 -3.74 14.60
CA ARG A 322 31.41 -2.84 15.76
C ARG A 322 32.29 -1.59 15.51
N ARG A 323 33.12 -1.56 14.48
CA ARG A 323 34.01 -0.41 14.21
C ARG A 323 33.36 0.56 13.21
N GLY A 324 33.03 1.78 13.66
CA GLY A 324 32.59 2.88 12.80
C GLY A 324 31.14 3.35 13.01
N TRP A 325 30.13 2.47 12.89
CA TRP A 325 28.72 2.88 12.96
C TRP A 325 28.30 3.59 14.24
N PRO A 326 28.67 3.11 15.45
CA PRO A 326 28.36 3.84 16.68
C PRO A 326 28.98 5.25 16.71
N GLN A 327 30.15 5.44 16.10
CA GLN A 327 30.83 6.74 16.01
C GLN A 327 30.13 7.66 15.00
N LEU A 328 29.65 7.12 13.88
CA LEU A 328 28.87 7.87 12.88
C LEU A 328 27.50 8.30 13.39
N LEU A 329 26.85 7.48 14.23
CA LEU A 329 25.53 7.77 14.80
C LEU A 329 25.58 8.59 16.09
N GLN A 330 26.75 8.75 16.73
CA GLN A 330 26.90 9.54 17.95
C GLN A 330 26.43 11.01 17.84
N PRO A 331 26.73 11.75 16.75
CA PRO A 331 26.21 13.11 16.56
C PRO A 331 24.67 13.14 16.48
N VAL A 332 24.08 12.18 15.76
CA VAL A 332 22.62 12.04 15.62
C VAL A 332 21.98 11.74 16.97
N LEU A 333 22.53 10.77 17.70
CA LEU A 333 22.11 10.43 19.06
C LEU A 333 22.21 11.64 20.00
N GLY A 334 23.34 12.35 19.96
CA GLY A 334 23.57 13.54 20.78
C GLY A 334 22.58 14.66 20.47
N LEU A 335 22.26 14.89 19.20
CA LEU A 335 21.24 15.84 18.77
C LEU A 335 19.85 15.42 19.26
N ALA A 336 19.44 14.17 19.00
CA ALA A 336 18.15 13.64 19.41
C ALA A 336 17.97 13.67 20.94
N ALA A 337 19.01 13.33 21.70
CA ALA A 337 19.01 13.39 23.16
C ALA A 337 18.88 14.83 23.68
N ARG A 338 19.64 15.78 23.12
CA ARG A 338 19.54 17.22 23.46
C ARG A 338 18.14 17.78 23.20
N LEU A 339 17.58 17.45 22.04
CA LEU A 339 16.24 17.86 21.64
C LEU A 339 15.16 17.28 22.56
N THR A 340 15.28 15.99 22.91
CA THR A 340 14.37 15.32 23.86
C THR A 340 14.47 15.93 25.26
N ALA A 341 15.66 16.34 25.69
CA ALA A 341 15.89 16.93 27.00
C ALA A 341 15.37 18.39 27.15
N HIS A 342 15.58 19.25 26.14
CA HIS A 342 15.36 20.70 26.27
C HIS A 342 14.39 21.33 25.25
N GLY A 343 14.18 20.72 24.08
CA GLY A 343 13.57 21.36 22.90
C GLY A 343 12.06 21.18 22.72
N SER A 344 11.36 20.68 23.74
CA SER A 344 10.12 19.91 23.53
C SER A 344 8.92 20.67 22.92
N LYS A 345 8.85 22.01 23.04
CA LYS A 345 7.76 22.82 22.43
C LYS A 345 8.14 23.39 21.06
N ARG A 346 9.38 23.88 20.90
CA ARG A 346 9.88 24.42 19.62
C ARG A 346 9.97 23.34 18.56
N LEU A 347 10.43 22.15 18.92
CA LEU A 347 10.53 21.02 18.00
C LEU A 347 9.14 20.54 17.55
N LEU A 348 8.17 20.45 18.46
CA LEU A 348 6.78 20.13 18.10
C LEU A 348 6.19 21.18 17.15
N PHE A 349 6.51 22.46 17.32
CA PHE A 349 6.07 23.52 16.42
C PHE A 349 6.69 23.36 15.02
N VAL A 350 7.98 23.04 14.91
CA VAL A 350 8.63 22.76 13.61
C VAL A 350 8.00 21.54 12.93
N TRP A 351 7.75 20.46 13.68
CA TRP A 351 7.03 19.29 13.15
C TRP A 351 5.61 19.62 12.72
N ALA A 352 4.89 20.48 13.45
CA ALA A 352 3.56 20.94 13.07
C ALA A 352 3.58 21.77 11.78
N LEU A 353 4.57 22.65 11.59
CA LEU A 353 4.73 23.41 10.35
C LEU A 353 5.05 22.49 9.16
N LEU A 354 5.96 21.52 9.37
CA LEU A 354 6.27 20.50 8.36
C LEU A 354 5.01 19.70 7.99
N LEU A 355 4.22 19.28 8.97
CA LEU A 355 2.94 18.60 8.76
C LEU A 355 2.00 19.40 7.88
N ILE A 356 1.86 20.70 8.12
CA ILE A 356 1.00 21.57 7.32
C ILE A 356 1.50 21.63 5.88
N GLY A 357 2.81 21.83 5.67
CA GLY A 357 3.39 21.87 4.32
C GLY A 357 3.21 20.55 3.54
N LEU A 358 3.37 19.41 4.22
CA LEU A 358 3.14 18.09 3.64
C LEU A 358 1.65 17.84 3.36
N ALA A 359 0.76 18.26 4.26
CA ALA A 359 -0.69 18.15 4.07
C ALA A 359 -1.18 18.99 2.89
N VAL A 360 -0.65 20.21 2.70
CA VAL A 360 -0.93 21.04 1.52
C VAL A 360 -0.52 20.34 0.23
N GLY A 361 0.64 19.68 0.22
CA GLY A 361 1.06 18.83 -0.91
C GLY A 361 0.10 17.66 -1.12
N ALA A 362 -0.30 16.97 -0.06
CA ALA A 362 -1.18 15.80 -0.14
C ALA A 362 -2.57 16.12 -0.73
N VAL A 363 -3.08 17.34 -0.53
CA VAL A 363 -4.34 17.80 -1.14
C VAL A 363 -4.23 18.01 -2.66
N ARG A 364 -3.01 18.21 -3.19
CA ARG A 364 -2.74 18.41 -4.63
C ARG A 364 -2.53 17.12 -5.40
N VAL A 365 -2.66 15.96 -4.76
CA VAL A 365 -2.45 14.66 -5.42
C VAL A 365 -3.52 14.44 -6.49
N THR A 366 -3.07 14.17 -7.72
CA THR A 366 -3.93 13.82 -8.85
C THR A 366 -3.88 12.33 -9.12
N HIS A 367 -5.05 11.73 -9.37
CA HIS A 367 -5.17 10.34 -9.79
C HIS A 367 -5.22 10.28 -11.32
N GLU A 368 -4.36 9.47 -11.93
CA GLU A 368 -4.37 9.28 -13.37
C GLU A 368 -4.12 7.82 -13.72
N LEU A 369 -4.94 7.31 -14.64
CA LEU A 369 -4.79 6.01 -15.25
C LEU A 369 -4.50 6.25 -16.74
N ASP A 370 -3.26 5.97 -17.13
CA ASP A 370 -2.82 6.05 -18.52
C ASP A 370 -2.14 4.73 -18.90
N PRO A 371 -2.77 3.90 -19.75
CA PRO A 371 -2.19 2.65 -20.21
C PRO A 371 -0.83 2.81 -20.90
N MET A 372 -0.56 3.96 -21.53
CA MET A 372 0.67 4.19 -22.28
C MET A 372 1.88 4.43 -21.40
N ARG A 373 1.67 4.89 -20.16
CA ARG A 373 2.75 4.98 -19.15
C ARG A 373 3.19 3.63 -18.61
N GLY A 374 2.40 2.57 -18.84
CA GLY A 374 2.82 1.20 -18.55
C GLY A 374 4.00 0.73 -19.42
N LEU A 375 4.23 1.39 -20.56
CA LEU A 375 5.29 1.06 -21.51
C LEU A 375 6.42 2.11 -21.48
N PRO A 376 7.70 1.67 -21.54
CA PRO A 376 8.82 2.58 -21.73
C PRO A 376 8.64 3.47 -22.97
N THR A 377 9.16 4.70 -22.92
CA THR A 377 9.08 5.65 -24.05
C THR A 377 9.80 5.17 -25.33
N GLN A 378 10.72 4.21 -25.18
CA GLN A 378 11.44 3.60 -26.29
C GLN A 378 10.76 2.33 -26.83
N ASP A 379 9.66 1.89 -26.23
CA ASP A 379 8.97 0.67 -26.64
C ASP A 379 8.30 0.86 -28.03
N PRO A 380 8.54 -0.05 -29.00
CA PRO A 380 7.97 0.08 -30.34
C PRO A 380 6.44 0.11 -30.36
N ALA A 381 5.77 -0.62 -29.48
CA ALA A 381 4.30 -0.67 -29.44
C ALA A 381 3.72 0.69 -29.02
N ARG A 382 4.33 1.32 -28.01
CA ARG A 382 3.97 2.67 -27.57
C ARG A 382 4.20 3.70 -28.67
N GLN A 383 5.38 3.70 -29.30
CA GLN A 383 5.69 4.67 -30.36
C GLN A 383 4.79 4.51 -31.60
N ASN A 384 4.48 3.28 -31.98
CA ASN A 384 3.56 3.02 -33.09
C ASN A 384 2.16 3.52 -32.76
N PHE A 385 1.66 3.26 -31.54
CA PHE A 385 0.38 3.79 -31.10
C PHE A 385 0.37 5.33 -31.09
N GLU A 386 1.33 5.98 -30.44
CA GLU A 386 1.41 7.45 -30.35
C GLU A 386 1.48 8.11 -31.74
N ARG A 387 2.31 7.56 -32.65
CA ARG A 387 2.40 8.04 -34.04
C ARG A 387 1.06 7.97 -34.76
N LEU A 388 0.41 6.80 -34.75
CA LEU A 388 -0.87 6.59 -35.43
C LEU A 388 -2.00 7.42 -34.78
N ASN A 389 -2.00 7.55 -33.46
CA ASN A 389 -2.97 8.31 -32.69
C ASN A 389 -2.91 9.82 -32.99
N HIS A 390 -1.71 10.38 -33.13
CA HIS A 390 -1.56 11.77 -33.54
C HIS A 390 -1.86 12.00 -35.03
N ALA A 391 -1.60 11.01 -35.89
CA ALA A 391 -1.75 11.15 -37.34
C ALA A 391 -3.19 11.37 -37.82
N VAL A 392 -4.18 10.68 -37.24
CA VAL A 392 -5.60 10.75 -37.68
C VAL A 392 -6.53 11.45 -36.70
N GLY A 393 -6.00 12.32 -35.85
CA GLY A 393 -6.82 13.00 -34.83
C GLY A 393 -7.32 12.09 -33.70
N GLY A 394 -6.91 10.82 -33.64
CA GLY A 394 -7.19 9.94 -32.52
C GLY A 394 -7.65 8.53 -32.90
N LEU A 395 -7.13 7.53 -32.19
CA LEU A 395 -7.51 6.13 -32.32
C LEU A 395 -8.56 5.69 -31.29
N GLN A 396 -8.74 6.46 -30.21
CA GLN A 396 -9.77 6.18 -29.21
C GLN A 396 -11.11 6.74 -29.69
N THR A 397 -12.19 5.98 -29.47
CA THR A 397 -13.53 6.37 -29.91
C THR A 397 -14.56 6.37 -28.77
N LEU A 398 -15.51 7.30 -28.87
CA LEU A 398 -16.71 7.38 -28.05
C LEU A 398 -17.94 7.38 -28.95
N ASP A 399 -18.92 6.55 -28.64
CA ASP A 399 -20.23 6.57 -29.28
C ASP A 399 -21.22 7.34 -28.39
N ILE A 400 -21.82 8.38 -28.95
CA ILE A 400 -22.88 9.17 -28.35
C ILE A 400 -24.18 8.83 -29.08
N GLU A 401 -25.09 8.15 -28.41
CA GLU A 401 -26.42 7.86 -28.94
C GLU A 401 -27.43 8.89 -28.42
N ILE A 402 -28.16 9.51 -29.34
CA ILE A 402 -29.18 10.52 -29.05
C ILE A 402 -30.51 10.06 -29.66
N ALA A 403 -31.48 9.77 -28.80
CA ALA A 403 -32.82 9.36 -29.19
C ALA A 403 -33.83 10.46 -28.92
N LEU A 404 -34.72 10.68 -29.90
CA LEU A 404 -35.85 11.59 -29.80
C LEU A 404 -37.16 10.79 -29.62
N ASP A 405 -38.20 11.46 -29.16
CA ASP A 405 -39.50 10.85 -28.83
C ASP A 405 -40.32 10.46 -30.08
N ARG A 406 -40.03 11.08 -31.23
CA ARG A 406 -40.79 10.89 -32.48
C ARG A 406 -39.95 10.24 -33.59
N PRO A 407 -40.55 9.36 -34.42
CA PRO A 407 -39.91 8.89 -35.65
C PRO A 407 -39.70 10.06 -36.61
N GLN A 408 -38.71 9.96 -37.49
CA GLN A 408 -38.34 11.00 -38.47
C GLN A 408 -37.83 12.31 -37.88
N ALA A 409 -37.62 12.40 -36.56
CA ALA A 409 -37.21 13.64 -35.93
C ALA A 409 -35.83 14.12 -36.41
N TRP A 410 -34.86 13.24 -36.65
CA TRP A 410 -33.50 13.64 -37.06
C TRP A 410 -33.39 14.20 -38.49
N ILE A 411 -34.41 13.95 -39.33
CA ILE A 411 -34.46 14.56 -40.66
C ILE A 411 -35.15 15.93 -40.63
N GLU A 412 -35.84 16.32 -39.56
CA GLU A 412 -36.49 17.63 -39.49
C GLU A 412 -35.48 18.79 -39.40
N PRO A 413 -35.78 19.98 -39.97
CA PRO A 413 -34.84 21.10 -40.01
C PRO A 413 -34.29 21.53 -38.64
N GLY A 414 -35.13 21.49 -37.60
CA GLY A 414 -34.72 21.89 -36.24
C GLY A 414 -33.71 20.94 -35.61
N ALA A 415 -33.97 19.63 -35.67
CA ALA A 415 -33.05 18.62 -35.14
C ALA A 415 -31.77 18.52 -35.96
N HIS A 416 -31.88 18.60 -37.30
CA HIS A 416 -30.75 18.65 -38.22
C HIS A 416 -29.81 19.83 -37.93
N ALA A 417 -30.35 21.04 -37.80
CA ALA A 417 -29.55 22.22 -37.48
C ALA A 417 -28.89 22.12 -36.09
N THR A 418 -29.61 21.57 -35.11
CA THR A 418 -29.08 21.34 -33.76
C THR A 418 -27.94 20.33 -33.78
N LEU A 419 -28.04 19.26 -34.57
CA LEU A 419 -26.98 18.28 -34.74
C LEU A 419 -25.73 18.89 -35.37
N LYS A 420 -25.91 19.68 -36.44
CA LYS A 420 -24.81 20.41 -37.10
C LYS A 420 -24.09 21.36 -36.14
N GLN A 421 -24.84 22.06 -35.28
CA GLN A 421 -24.26 22.92 -34.25
C GLN A 421 -23.49 22.11 -33.20
N LEU A 422 -23.99 20.93 -32.81
CA LEU A 422 -23.30 20.03 -31.89
C LEU A 422 -21.98 19.52 -32.49
N GLU A 423 -21.98 19.09 -33.76
CA GLU A 423 -20.76 18.68 -34.49
C GLU A 423 -19.70 19.79 -34.41
N GLN A 424 -20.06 21.02 -34.79
CA GLN A 424 -19.15 22.17 -34.76
C GLN A 424 -18.64 22.50 -33.37
N THR A 425 -19.49 22.37 -32.35
CA THR A 425 -19.10 22.64 -30.95
C THR A 425 -18.11 21.61 -30.43
N LEU A 426 -18.32 20.33 -30.77
CA LEU A 426 -17.45 19.23 -30.37
C LEU A 426 -16.12 19.27 -31.14
N GLU A 427 -16.13 19.50 -32.45
CA GLU A 427 -14.92 19.60 -33.28
C GLU A 427 -14.06 20.84 -32.95
N ALA A 428 -14.65 21.88 -32.37
CA ALA A 428 -13.89 23.03 -31.87
C ALA A 428 -13.04 22.71 -30.62
N ASN A 429 -13.29 21.59 -29.96
CA ASN A 429 -12.51 21.17 -28.80
C ASN A 429 -11.20 20.49 -29.27
N ALA A 430 -10.06 21.02 -28.83
CA ALA A 430 -8.74 20.48 -29.20
C ALA A 430 -8.49 19.02 -28.75
N ARG A 431 -9.30 18.49 -27.83
CA ARG A 431 -9.26 17.08 -27.39
C ARG A 431 -10.11 16.16 -28.26
N VAL A 432 -10.82 16.70 -29.24
CA VAL A 432 -11.65 15.97 -30.19
C VAL A 432 -10.93 15.98 -31.54
N GLY A 433 -10.76 14.81 -32.13
CA GLY A 433 -10.22 14.69 -33.48
C GLY A 433 -11.30 14.91 -34.52
N THR A 434 -12.21 13.95 -34.61
CA THR A 434 -13.31 13.96 -35.58
C THR A 434 -14.62 13.54 -34.95
N VAL A 435 -15.72 14.11 -35.46
CA VAL A 435 -17.08 13.71 -35.09
C VAL A 435 -17.74 13.13 -36.33
N PHE A 436 -18.06 11.84 -36.27
CA PHE A 436 -18.64 11.11 -37.39
C PHE A 436 -20.12 10.80 -37.15
N THR A 437 -20.98 11.26 -38.05
CA THR A 437 -22.43 11.12 -37.96
C THR A 437 -23.04 10.69 -39.28
N HIS A 438 -24.37 10.59 -39.33
CA HIS A 438 -25.10 10.38 -40.57
C HIS A 438 -25.02 11.60 -41.52
N LEU A 439 -24.68 12.79 -41.02
CA LEU A 439 -24.50 13.97 -41.86
C LEU A 439 -23.26 13.86 -42.74
N ASP A 440 -22.20 13.18 -42.31
CA ASP A 440 -21.01 12.92 -43.16
C ASP A 440 -21.34 12.01 -44.34
N HIS A 441 -22.19 11.00 -44.13
CA HIS A 441 -22.75 10.20 -45.21
C HIS A 441 -23.57 11.06 -46.18
N ALA A 442 -24.36 11.99 -45.66
CA ALA A 442 -25.10 12.93 -46.50
C ALA A 442 -24.17 13.88 -47.28
N ARG A 443 -23.08 14.38 -46.67
CA ARG A 443 -22.09 15.23 -47.35
C ARG A 443 -21.43 14.48 -48.50
N ALA A 444 -20.97 13.25 -48.24
CA ALA A 444 -20.34 12.41 -49.26
C ALA A 444 -21.28 12.13 -50.45
N ALA A 445 -22.55 11.84 -50.17
CA ALA A 445 -23.55 11.63 -51.22
C ALA A 445 -23.94 12.92 -51.96
N SER A 446 -23.99 14.07 -51.28
CA SER A 446 -24.29 15.38 -51.87
C SER A 446 -23.19 15.84 -52.85
N GLN A 447 -21.93 15.53 -52.57
CA GLN A 447 -20.80 15.81 -53.46
C GLN A 447 -20.94 15.14 -54.83
N TRP A 448 -21.59 13.97 -54.93
CA TRP A 448 -21.86 13.32 -56.22
C TRP A 448 -22.82 14.11 -57.11
N PHE A 449 -23.69 14.91 -56.50
CA PHE A 449 -24.60 15.79 -57.20
C PHE A 449 -24.01 17.20 -57.45
N GLY A 450 -22.71 17.40 -57.19
CA GLY A 450 -22.01 18.66 -57.40
C GLY A 450 -22.39 19.77 -56.41
N GLN A 451 -23.04 19.42 -55.30
CA GLN A 451 -23.42 20.36 -54.25
C GLN A 451 -22.26 20.61 -53.28
N LYS A 452 -22.22 21.81 -52.70
CA LYS A 452 -21.23 22.19 -51.67
C LYS A 452 -21.64 21.62 -50.31
N ASP A 453 -20.65 21.24 -49.50
CA ASP A 453 -20.84 20.66 -48.15
C ASP A 453 -21.76 21.48 -47.21
N ALA A 454 -21.92 22.78 -47.46
CA ALA A 454 -22.74 23.66 -46.64
C ALA A 454 -24.26 23.52 -46.89
N ASP A 455 -24.68 23.01 -48.05
CA ASP A 455 -26.06 23.05 -48.57
C ASP A 455 -26.84 21.73 -48.36
N LEU A 456 -26.55 20.98 -47.31
CA LEU A 456 -27.31 19.75 -47.01
C LEU A 456 -28.81 20.06 -46.86
N PRO A 457 -29.68 19.38 -47.61
CA PRO A 457 -31.12 19.59 -47.47
C PRO A 457 -31.61 19.02 -46.13
N ALA A 458 -32.70 19.57 -45.61
CA ALA A 458 -33.44 19.00 -44.49
C ALA A 458 -34.75 18.36 -44.96
N GLY A 459 -35.39 17.60 -44.07
CA GLY A 459 -36.67 16.95 -44.30
C GLY A 459 -36.58 15.70 -45.19
N PRO A 460 -37.62 15.42 -46.00
CA PRO A 460 -37.67 14.24 -46.86
C PRO A 460 -36.50 14.13 -47.85
N ALA A 461 -35.94 15.26 -48.28
CA ALA A 461 -34.79 15.29 -49.18
C ALA A 461 -33.53 14.72 -48.51
N LEU A 462 -33.30 14.98 -47.22
CA LEU A 462 -32.22 14.35 -46.46
C LEU A 462 -32.42 12.84 -46.36
N ALA A 463 -33.65 12.40 -46.07
CA ALA A 463 -33.96 10.98 -45.99
C ALA A 463 -33.73 10.27 -47.32
N GLN A 464 -34.13 10.87 -48.45
CA GLN A 464 -33.85 10.35 -49.79
C GLN A 464 -32.36 10.25 -50.06
N LEU A 465 -31.60 11.28 -49.69
CA LEU A 465 -30.16 11.32 -49.88
C LEU A 465 -29.45 10.25 -49.04
N LEU A 466 -29.86 10.04 -47.79
CA LEU A 466 -29.34 8.97 -46.94
C LEU A 466 -29.73 7.58 -47.47
N VAL A 467 -30.97 7.37 -47.92
CA VAL A 467 -31.45 6.05 -48.37
C VAL A 467 -30.89 5.65 -49.73
N PHE A 468 -30.78 6.59 -50.67
CA PHE A 468 -30.38 6.29 -52.06
C PHE A 468 -28.93 6.67 -52.38
N GLY A 469 -28.38 7.66 -51.69
CA GLY A 469 -27.04 8.16 -51.93
C GLY A 469 -25.96 7.50 -51.09
N THR A 470 -26.32 6.65 -50.12
CA THR A 470 -25.36 6.07 -49.17
C THR A 470 -25.51 4.55 -49.09
N SER A 471 -24.47 3.87 -48.63
CA SER A 471 -24.51 2.42 -48.35
C SER A 471 -25.26 2.10 -47.07
N ASP A 472 -25.62 0.83 -46.88
CA ASP A 472 -26.26 0.34 -45.65
C ASP A 472 -25.49 0.67 -44.35
N SER A 473 -24.19 1.00 -44.44
CA SER A 473 -23.38 1.48 -43.30
C SER A 473 -23.88 2.79 -42.67
N VAL A 474 -24.71 3.58 -43.38
CA VAL A 474 -25.37 4.75 -42.78
C VAL A 474 -26.24 4.35 -41.58
N TYR A 475 -26.79 3.13 -41.60
CA TYR A 475 -27.65 2.64 -40.52
C TYR A 475 -26.88 2.28 -39.24
N ASP A 476 -25.54 2.26 -39.29
CA ASP A 476 -24.72 2.21 -38.09
C ASP A 476 -24.74 3.56 -37.35
N ARG A 477 -25.03 4.66 -38.06
CA ARG A 477 -25.06 6.04 -37.54
C ARG A 477 -26.46 6.60 -37.32
N ILE A 478 -27.48 6.04 -37.97
CA ILE A 478 -28.88 6.44 -37.76
C ILE A 478 -29.81 5.24 -37.86
N ASP A 479 -30.81 5.14 -37.00
CA ASP A 479 -31.77 4.04 -37.14
C ASP A 479 -32.67 4.23 -38.38
N ARG A 480 -33.23 3.13 -38.89
CA ARG A 480 -34.12 3.16 -40.08
C ARG A 480 -35.38 4.02 -39.91
N ARG A 481 -35.73 4.37 -38.66
CA ARG A 481 -36.87 5.25 -38.35
C ARG A 481 -36.44 6.71 -38.17
N PHE A 482 -35.16 7.04 -38.30
CA PHE A 482 -34.59 8.38 -38.10
C PHE A 482 -34.99 9.00 -36.74
N ARG A 483 -35.12 8.15 -35.71
CA ARG A 483 -35.41 8.50 -34.31
C ARG A 483 -34.14 8.57 -33.46
N VAL A 484 -33.15 7.74 -33.77
CA VAL A 484 -31.91 7.58 -33.01
C VAL A 484 -30.74 7.94 -33.89
N ALA A 485 -30.00 8.99 -33.55
CA ALA A 485 -28.73 9.36 -34.16
C ALA A 485 -27.58 8.88 -33.28
N ARG A 486 -26.56 8.30 -33.89
CA ARG A 486 -25.31 7.89 -33.24
C ARG A 486 -24.18 8.70 -33.83
N LEU A 487 -23.49 9.41 -32.94
CA LEU A 487 -22.28 10.17 -33.25
C LEU A 487 -21.10 9.36 -32.73
N GLN A 488 -20.09 9.14 -33.55
CA GLN A 488 -18.82 8.58 -33.12
C GLN A 488 -17.77 9.66 -33.10
N LEU A 489 -17.25 9.92 -31.91
CA LEU A 489 -16.21 10.89 -31.66
C LEU A 489 -14.87 10.15 -31.56
N SER A 490 -13.90 10.53 -32.39
CA SER A 490 -12.51 10.10 -32.26
C SER A 490 -11.72 11.11 -31.44
N THR A 491 -10.80 10.64 -30.61
CA THR A 491 -10.01 11.49 -29.72
C THR A 491 -8.59 10.96 -29.56
N PRO A 492 -7.59 11.86 -29.52
CA PRO A 492 -6.21 11.46 -29.24
C PRO A 492 -5.98 11.21 -27.75
N VAL A 493 -6.97 11.47 -26.88
CA VAL A 493 -6.85 11.35 -25.43
C VAL A 493 -6.66 9.89 -25.01
N THR A 494 -5.61 9.64 -24.23
CA THR A 494 -5.30 8.31 -23.67
C THR A 494 -5.43 8.24 -22.14
N GLY A 495 -5.19 9.35 -21.45
CA GLY A 495 -5.17 9.41 -19.99
C GLY A 495 -6.52 9.72 -19.36
N SER A 496 -6.79 9.16 -18.18
CA SER A 496 -8.07 9.34 -17.48
C SER A 496 -8.35 10.78 -17.05
N GLY A 497 -7.31 11.59 -16.79
CA GLY A 497 -7.46 12.99 -16.37
C GLY A 497 -8.00 13.88 -17.50
N GLU A 498 -7.38 13.78 -18.68
CA GLU A 498 -7.87 14.44 -19.89
C GLU A 498 -9.21 13.86 -20.36
N ALA A 499 -9.42 12.55 -20.16
CA ALA A 499 -10.70 11.90 -20.45
C ALA A 499 -11.86 12.50 -19.64
N ALA A 500 -11.64 12.75 -18.34
CA ALA A 500 -12.64 13.38 -17.49
C ALA A 500 -12.99 14.79 -17.98
N GLN A 501 -11.98 15.57 -18.38
CA GLN A 501 -12.19 16.91 -18.95
C GLN A 501 -12.98 16.84 -20.27
N LEU A 502 -12.63 15.92 -21.16
CA LEU A 502 -13.34 15.72 -22.42
C LEU A 502 -14.80 15.29 -22.18
N LEU A 503 -15.05 14.42 -21.21
CA LEU A 503 -16.40 13.96 -20.89
C LEU A 503 -17.25 15.07 -20.26
N ASP A 504 -16.67 15.92 -19.41
CA ASP A 504 -17.31 17.14 -18.91
C ASP A 504 -17.65 18.12 -20.05
N ASP A 505 -16.73 18.31 -21.00
CA ASP A 505 -16.94 19.16 -22.18
C ASP A 505 -18.08 18.61 -23.07
N ILE A 506 -18.11 17.28 -23.28
CA ILE A 506 -19.19 16.59 -24.01
C ILE A 506 -20.52 16.76 -23.27
N ASP A 507 -20.56 16.56 -21.95
CA ASP A 507 -21.78 16.71 -21.17
C ASP A 507 -22.32 18.15 -21.20
N GLN A 508 -21.45 19.16 -21.22
CA GLN A 508 -21.83 20.56 -21.42
C GLN A 508 -22.42 20.79 -22.81
N ALA A 509 -21.80 20.26 -23.86
CA ALA A 509 -22.30 20.36 -25.24
C ALA A 509 -23.68 19.67 -25.39
N LEU A 510 -23.84 18.49 -24.81
CA LEU A 510 -25.12 17.76 -24.79
C LEU A 510 -26.17 18.47 -23.94
N ALA A 511 -25.80 19.17 -22.86
CA ALA A 511 -26.72 20.02 -22.11
C ALA A 511 -27.21 21.22 -22.93
N GLY A 512 -26.38 21.75 -23.85
CA GLY A 512 -26.80 22.72 -24.87
C GLY A 512 -27.85 22.13 -25.82
N LEU A 513 -27.60 20.92 -26.33
CA LEU A 513 -28.54 20.22 -27.20
C LEU A 513 -29.90 19.96 -26.52
N ARG A 514 -29.91 19.50 -25.26
CA ARG A 514 -31.14 19.23 -24.50
C ARG A 514 -31.99 20.49 -24.26
N ARG A 515 -31.39 21.69 -24.27
CA ARG A 515 -32.15 22.95 -24.19
C ARG A 515 -32.91 23.22 -25.49
N SER A 516 -32.30 22.92 -26.64
CA SER A 516 -32.92 23.08 -27.96
C SER A 516 -33.91 21.94 -28.27
N LEU A 517 -33.64 20.73 -27.76
CA LEU A 517 -34.44 19.52 -27.95
C LEU A 517 -34.76 18.86 -26.59
N PRO A 518 -35.79 19.33 -25.86
CA PRO A 518 -36.10 18.84 -24.51
C PRO A 518 -36.48 17.36 -24.43
N SER A 519 -36.94 16.76 -25.53
CA SER A 519 -37.28 15.33 -25.60
C SER A 519 -36.07 14.42 -25.88
N ALA A 520 -34.87 14.97 -26.04
CA ALA A 520 -33.68 14.21 -26.36
C ALA A 520 -33.13 13.45 -25.14
N THR A 521 -33.09 12.12 -25.25
CA THR A 521 -32.34 11.25 -24.34
C THR A 521 -30.97 10.97 -24.94
N THR A 522 -29.90 11.24 -24.19
CA THR A 522 -28.52 11.00 -24.66
C THR A 522 -27.85 9.92 -23.81
N THR A 523 -27.07 9.06 -24.45
CA THR A 523 -26.21 8.09 -23.77
C THR A 523 -24.83 8.12 -24.39
N VAL A 524 -23.80 8.26 -23.56
CA VAL A 524 -22.39 8.21 -23.98
C VAL A 524 -21.84 6.83 -23.63
N ARG A 525 -21.14 6.20 -24.56
CA ARG A 525 -20.48 4.89 -24.41
C ARG A 525 -19.10 4.97 -25.05
N GLY A 526 -18.12 4.24 -24.51
CA GLY A 526 -16.80 4.17 -25.12
C GLY A 526 -15.75 3.52 -24.22
N SER A 527 -14.59 3.20 -24.78
CA SER A 527 -13.41 2.80 -24.00
C SER A 527 -12.99 3.92 -23.04
N LEU A 528 -13.04 5.17 -23.49
CA LEU A 528 -12.61 6.33 -22.71
C LEU A 528 -13.48 6.58 -21.46
N GLN A 529 -14.81 6.47 -21.60
CA GLN A 529 -15.74 6.57 -20.46
C GLN A 529 -15.51 5.43 -19.45
N ARG A 530 -15.28 4.20 -19.93
CA ARG A 530 -14.93 3.07 -19.05
C ARG A 530 -13.61 3.28 -18.34
N LEU A 531 -12.63 3.88 -19.01
CA LEU A 531 -11.32 4.23 -18.43
C LEU A 531 -11.49 5.26 -17.30
N GLN A 532 -12.24 6.34 -17.51
CA GLN A 532 -12.55 7.33 -16.48
C GLN A 532 -13.28 6.69 -15.30
N ALA A 533 -14.35 5.93 -15.55
CA ALA A 533 -15.12 5.28 -14.49
C ALA A 533 -14.25 4.32 -13.66
N SER A 534 -13.31 3.62 -14.32
CA SER A 534 -12.34 2.75 -13.64
C SER A 534 -11.35 3.55 -12.80
N ALA A 535 -10.84 4.68 -13.30
CA ALA A 535 -9.96 5.56 -12.55
C ALA A 535 -10.64 6.16 -11.30
N GLU A 536 -11.89 6.60 -11.42
CA GLU A 536 -12.68 7.09 -10.29
C GLU A 536 -12.96 6.00 -9.26
N ALA A 537 -13.36 4.81 -9.71
CA ALA A 537 -13.58 3.65 -8.84
C ALA A 537 -12.28 3.28 -8.10
N LEU A 538 -11.14 3.32 -8.79
CA LEU A 538 -9.84 3.06 -8.21
C LEU A 538 -9.47 4.11 -7.16
N ALA A 539 -9.58 5.41 -7.46
CA ALA A 539 -9.28 6.50 -6.52
C ALA A 539 -10.15 6.40 -5.25
N LYS A 540 -11.45 6.15 -5.43
CA LYS A 540 -12.39 5.94 -4.32
C LYS A 540 -12.07 4.68 -3.52
N SER A 541 -11.64 3.60 -4.18
CA SER A 541 -11.23 2.37 -3.49
C SER A 541 -9.97 2.60 -2.67
N GLN A 542 -8.97 3.29 -3.22
CA GLN A 542 -7.67 3.49 -2.60
C GLN A 542 -7.76 4.39 -1.37
N SER A 543 -8.53 5.48 -1.45
CA SER A 543 -8.82 6.34 -0.28
C SER A 543 -9.53 5.58 0.83
N ARG A 544 -10.55 4.77 0.50
CA ARG A 544 -11.26 3.91 1.48
C ARG A 544 -10.34 2.88 2.11
N SER A 545 -9.51 2.20 1.31
CA SER A 545 -8.56 1.19 1.79
C SER A 545 -7.51 1.80 2.72
N LEU A 546 -6.98 2.98 2.39
CA LEU A 546 -6.02 3.67 3.24
C LEU A 546 -6.62 4.06 4.60
N LEU A 547 -7.83 4.64 4.59
CA LEU A 547 -8.55 5.00 5.81
C LEU A 547 -8.83 3.77 6.68
N LEU A 548 -9.23 2.66 6.05
CA LEU A 548 -9.50 1.41 6.73
C LEU A 548 -8.23 0.79 7.31
N ALA A 549 -7.11 0.85 6.60
CA ALA A 549 -5.80 0.40 7.08
C ALA A 549 -5.32 1.24 8.28
N LEU A 550 -5.46 2.56 8.22
CA LEU A 550 -5.16 3.45 9.34
C LEU A 550 -6.04 3.16 10.56
N ALA A 551 -7.35 2.94 10.36
CA ALA A 551 -8.27 2.58 11.42
C ALA A 551 -7.94 1.21 12.02
N ALA A 552 -7.65 0.20 11.20
CA ALA A 552 -7.22 -1.11 11.65
C ALA A 552 -5.92 -1.03 12.45
N MET A 553 -4.95 -0.22 12.00
CA MET A 553 -3.69 -0.02 12.71
C MET A 553 -3.89 0.70 14.04
N TRP A 554 -4.78 1.70 14.08
CA TRP A 554 -5.16 2.36 15.33
C TRP A 554 -5.79 1.38 16.33
N VAL A 555 -6.70 0.51 15.87
CA VAL A 555 -7.31 -0.53 16.71
C VAL A 555 -6.24 -1.51 17.20
N LEU A 556 -5.34 -1.97 16.33
CA LEU A 556 -4.26 -2.89 16.68
C LEU A 556 -3.33 -2.28 17.75
N LEU A 557 -2.85 -1.06 17.56
CA LEU A 557 -2.03 -0.36 18.54
C LEU A 557 -2.81 -0.06 19.82
N GLY A 558 -4.09 0.28 19.71
CA GLY A 558 -4.98 0.47 20.86
C GLY A 558 -5.11 -0.80 21.71
N ILE A 559 -5.21 -1.96 21.07
CA ILE A 559 -5.21 -3.27 21.73
C ILE A 559 -3.85 -3.56 22.35
N LEU A 560 -2.76 -3.40 21.59
CA LEU A 560 -1.39 -3.72 22.01
C LEU A 560 -0.92 -2.89 23.21
N PHE A 561 -1.35 -1.63 23.30
CA PHE A 561 -1.06 -0.71 24.40
C PHE A 561 -2.22 -0.53 25.37
N ALA A 562 -3.22 -1.42 25.31
CA ALA A 562 -4.39 -1.46 26.19
C ALA A 562 -5.12 -0.11 26.38
N SER A 563 -5.00 0.81 25.42
CA SER A 563 -5.47 2.19 25.47
C SER A 563 -5.62 2.77 24.08
N ALA A 564 -6.86 3.10 23.68
CA ALA A 564 -7.15 3.72 22.38
C ALA A 564 -6.51 5.11 22.21
N ARG A 565 -6.39 5.87 23.31
CA ARG A 565 -5.71 7.18 23.32
C ARG A 565 -4.22 7.03 23.06
N THR A 566 -3.59 6.05 23.69
CA THR A 566 -2.17 5.74 23.49
C THR A 566 -1.95 5.23 22.05
N GLY A 567 -2.82 4.34 21.56
CA GLY A 567 -2.78 3.88 20.18
C GLY A 567 -2.86 5.03 19.16
N LEU A 568 -3.71 6.04 19.40
CA LEU A 568 -3.81 7.21 18.52
C LEU A 568 -2.54 8.07 18.53
N LEU A 569 -1.96 8.29 19.71
CA LEU A 569 -0.71 9.04 19.85
C LEU A 569 0.48 8.33 19.20
N LEU A 570 0.49 7.00 19.23
CA LEU A 570 1.50 6.16 18.57
C LEU A 570 1.31 6.05 17.05
N LEU A 571 0.10 6.28 16.56
CA LEU A 571 -0.17 6.34 15.12
C LEU A 571 0.47 7.59 14.49
N LEU A 572 0.63 8.68 15.25
CA LEU A 572 1.13 9.97 14.75
C LEU A 572 2.52 9.89 14.07
N PRO A 573 3.60 9.36 14.71
CA PRO A 573 4.90 9.19 14.06
C PRO A 573 4.86 8.25 12.85
N ASN A 574 3.85 7.37 12.75
CA ASN A 574 3.65 6.43 11.65
C ASN A 574 2.84 7.01 10.48
N THR A 575 1.96 7.97 10.75
CA THR A 575 1.19 8.70 9.71
C THR A 575 2.00 9.81 9.03
N LEU A 576 3.05 10.31 9.68
CA LEU A 576 3.92 11.35 9.15
C LEU A 576 4.66 10.93 7.87
N PRO A 577 5.30 9.75 7.82
CA PRO A 577 5.86 9.17 6.60
C PRO A 577 4.85 9.09 5.45
N LEU A 578 3.61 8.73 5.77
CA LEU A 578 2.52 8.63 4.81
C LEU A 578 2.09 10.02 4.29
N LEU A 579 2.04 11.03 5.16
CA LEU A 579 1.80 12.41 4.73
C LEU A 579 2.95 12.94 3.89
N ALA A 580 4.20 12.59 4.21
CA ALA A 580 5.36 12.94 3.40
C ALA A 580 5.32 12.28 2.03
N PHE A 581 4.88 11.03 1.97
CA PHE A 581 4.65 10.29 0.73
C PHE A 581 3.66 11.02 -0.19
N PHE A 582 2.44 11.34 0.29
CA PHE A 582 1.45 12.04 -0.53
C PHE A 582 1.83 13.50 -0.79
N GLY A 583 2.45 14.16 0.19
CA GLY A 583 2.99 15.50 0.06
C GLY A 583 4.00 15.59 -1.08
N PHE A 584 4.96 14.66 -1.13
CA PHE A 584 5.96 14.61 -2.19
C PHE A 584 5.32 14.41 -3.57
N ILE A 585 4.35 13.51 -3.70
CA ILE A 585 3.61 13.27 -4.95
C ILE A 585 2.93 14.57 -5.42
N GLY A 586 2.16 15.23 -4.55
CA GLY A 586 1.46 16.46 -4.92
C GLY A 586 2.37 17.67 -5.18
N TRP A 587 3.57 17.73 -4.59
CA TRP A 587 4.56 18.78 -4.89
C TRP A 587 5.38 18.50 -6.15
N SER A 588 5.65 17.24 -6.46
CA SER A 588 6.42 16.83 -7.64
C SER A 588 5.58 16.76 -8.92
N GLY A 589 4.26 16.78 -8.79
CA GLY A 589 3.35 16.57 -9.93
C GLY A 589 3.32 15.13 -10.41
N LEU A 590 3.91 14.20 -9.64
CA LEU A 590 3.75 12.76 -9.89
C LEU A 590 2.28 12.38 -9.72
N GLN A 591 1.84 11.42 -10.51
CA GLN A 591 0.45 10.98 -10.52
C GLN A 591 0.29 9.69 -9.72
N LEU A 592 -0.83 9.60 -9.02
CA LEU A 592 -1.14 8.46 -8.16
C LEU A 592 -1.91 7.39 -8.94
N GLY A 593 -1.23 6.28 -9.24
CA GLY A 593 -1.78 5.10 -9.87
C GLY A 593 -2.04 3.95 -8.88
N PRO A 594 -2.50 2.79 -9.38
CA PRO A 594 -2.77 1.61 -8.53
C PRO A 594 -1.52 1.10 -7.81
N VAL A 595 -0.41 0.96 -8.55
CA VAL A 595 0.88 0.50 -8.04
C VAL A 595 1.45 1.51 -7.04
N THR A 596 1.56 2.80 -7.40
CA THR A 596 2.15 3.81 -6.52
C THR A 596 1.32 4.02 -5.25
N GLY A 597 -0.01 4.06 -5.30
CA GLY A 597 -0.78 4.23 -4.06
C GLY A 597 -0.85 2.98 -3.18
N LEU A 598 -0.51 1.78 -3.69
CA LEU A 598 -0.23 0.61 -2.84
C LEU A 598 1.02 0.83 -1.96
N ALA A 599 2.01 1.58 -2.44
CA ALA A 599 3.24 1.88 -1.68
C ALA A 599 2.92 2.55 -0.34
N ALA A 600 1.99 3.51 -0.35
CA ALA A 600 1.50 4.22 0.83
C ALA A 600 1.02 3.25 1.92
N CYS A 601 0.24 2.25 1.50
CA CYS A 601 -0.31 1.20 2.34
C CYS A 601 0.76 0.22 2.86
N VAL A 602 1.72 -0.17 2.00
CA VAL A 602 2.84 -1.04 2.37
C VAL A 602 3.74 -0.37 3.41
N VAL A 603 4.09 0.89 3.19
CA VAL A 603 4.90 1.69 4.12
C VAL A 603 4.22 1.77 5.49
N LEU A 604 2.90 2.00 5.53
CA LEU A 604 2.15 2.02 6.78
C LEU A 604 2.27 0.70 7.55
N GLY A 605 2.23 -0.45 6.86
CA GLY A 605 2.36 -1.77 7.48
C GLY A 605 3.76 -2.09 8.02
N ILE A 606 4.81 -1.50 7.45
CA ILE A 606 6.22 -1.78 7.83
C ILE A 606 6.76 -0.75 8.83
N ALA A 607 6.37 0.52 8.72
CA ALA A 607 6.94 1.59 9.52
C ALA A 607 6.66 1.47 11.03
N VAL A 608 5.55 0.83 11.40
CA VAL A 608 5.10 0.78 12.81
C VAL A 608 5.99 -0.09 13.70
N ASP A 609 6.76 -0.99 13.09
CA ASP A 609 7.57 -1.98 13.77
C ASP A 609 8.73 -1.36 14.59
N ASP A 610 9.38 -0.35 14.04
CA ASP A 610 10.51 0.37 14.66
C ASP A 610 10.03 1.18 15.88
N THR A 611 8.92 1.90 15.73
CA THR A 611 8.24 2.60 16.84
C THR A 611 7.89 1.63 17.97
N LEU A 612 7.34 0.44 17.65
CA LEU A 612 6.97 -0.57 18.65
C LEU A 612 8.19 -1.08 19.43
N HIS A 613 9.31 -1.35 18.74
CA HIS A 613 10.56 -1.80 19.37
C HIS A 613 11.11 -0.76 20.35
N TYR A 614 11.13 0.50 19.92
CA TYR A 614 11.53 1.62 20.77
C TYR A 614 10.64 1.71 22.02
N PHE A 615 9.32 1.73 21.85
CA PHE A 615 8.38 1.90 22.96
C PHE A 615 8.37 0.72 23.93
N ALA A 616 8.58 -0.51 23.44
CA ALA A 616 8.75 -1.67 24.31
C ALA A 616 9.98 -1.56 25.22
N ARG A 617 11.10 -1.04 24.70
CA ARG A 617 12.33 -0.79 25.49
C ARG A 617 12.17 0.39 26.44
N TYR A 618 11.62 1.50 25.96
CA TYR A 618 11.27 2.65 26.78
C TYR A 618 10.39 2.23 27.97
N HIS A 619 9.35 1.45 27.73
CA HIS A 619 8.45 0.99 28.79
C HIS A 619 9.19 0.16 29.86
N ALA A 620 10.10 -0.74 29.44
CA ALA A 620 10.90 -1.53 30.36
C ALA A 620 11.86 -0.67 31.21
N LEU A 621 12.45 0.38 30.64
CA LEU A 621 13.40 1.28 31.32
C LEU A 621 12.69 2.30 32.22
N ALA A 622 11.55 2.84 31.77
CA ALA A 622 10.75 3.80 32.52
C ALA A 622 10.24 3.21 33.84
N ARG A 623 9.86 1.93 33.85
CA ARG A 623 9.49 1.20 35.08
C ARG A 623 10.65 1.06 36.06
N ARG A 624 11.87 0.84 35.57
CA ARG A 624 13.05 0.62 36.43
C ARG A 624 13.58 1.90 37.08
N ARG A 625 13.54 3.03 36.39
CA ARG A 625 14.14 4.29 36.85
C ARG A 625 13.16 5.30 37.47
N ALA A 626 11.86 5.08 37.32
CA ALA A 626 10.83 6.04 37.72
C ALA A 626 11.00 7.46 37.11
N ALA A 627 11.74 7.59 36.00
CA ALA A 627 11.99 8.86 35.30
C ALA A 627 11.86 8.67 33.78
N GLU A 628 10.94 9.42 33.15
CA GLU A 628 10.54 9.21 31.76
C GLU A 628 11.59 9.72 30.77
N ARG A 629 12.12 10.93 30.99
CA ARG A 629 13.10 11.53 30.06
C ARG A 629 14.40 10.74 29.97
N PRO A 630 15.06 10.35 31.08
CA PRO A 630 16.27 9.55 31.02
C PRO A 630 16.00 8.17 30.40
N ALA A 631 14.85 7.56 30.70
CA ALA A 631 14.45 6.29 30.11
C ALA A 631 14.23 6.39 28.59
N ALA A 632 13.69 7.51 28.10
CA ALA A 632 13.52 7.75 26.66
C ALA A 632 14.87 7.89 25.93
N ILE A 633 15.83 8.59 26.53
CA ILE A 633 17.17 8.74 25.96
C ILE A 633 17.91 7.40 25.98
N GLU A 634 17.89 6.68 27.09
CA GLU A 634 18.53 5.37 27.19
C GLU A 634 17.89 4.32 26.27
N ALA A 635 16.56 4.38 26.09
CA ALA A 635 15.88 3.54 25.10
C ALA A 635 16.38 3.83 23.68
N LEU A 636 16.58 5.11 23.34
CA LEU A 636 17.12 5.52 22.04
C LEU A 636 18.56 5.01 21.87
N GLU A 637 19.41 5.16 22.88
CA GLU A 637 20.79 4.65 22.86
C GLU A 637 20.85 3.14 22.56
N GLN A 638 19.91 2.37 23.12
CA GLN A 638 19.85 0.92 22.94
C GLN A 638 19.23 0.47 21.61
N THR A 639 18.43 1.32 20.96
CA THR A 639 17.60 0.94 19.79
C THR A 639 17.98 1.65 18.49
N LEU A 640 18.69 2.79 18.55
CA LEU A 640 19.05 3.61 17.39
C LEU A 640 19.80 2.82 16.32
N LEU A 641 20.80 2.05 16.71
CA LEU A 641 21.62 1.28 15.76
C LEU A 641 20.81 0.15 15.08
N PRO A 642 20.10 -0.73 15.82
CA PRO A 642 19.19 -1.69 15.19
C PRO A 642 18.18 -1.07 14.22
N ILE A 643 17.47 -0.02 14.64
CA ILE A 643 16.44 0.66 13.83
C ILE A 643 17.06 1.26 12.55
N THR A 644 18.20 1.95 12.68
CA THR A 644 18.87 2.55 11.50
C THR A 644 19.27 1.48 10.48
N MET A 645 19.75 0.33 10.95
CA MET A 645 20.19 -0.75 10.08
C MET A 645 19.01 -1.44 9.38
N THR A 646 17.88 -1.62 10.06
CA THR A 646 16.66 -2.19 9.46
C THR A 646 16.06 -1.22 8.46
N THR A 647 15.95 0.07 8.79
CA THR A 647 15.43 1.06 7.83
C THR A 647 16.33 1.17 6.59
N LEU A 648 17.66 1.22 6.77
CA LEU A 648 18.59 1.27 5.62
C LEU A 648 18.48 0.02 4.76
N ALA A 649 18.37 -1.16 5.37
CA ALA A 649 18.14 -2.42 4.67
C ALA A 649 16.86 -2.39 3.83
N LEU A 650 15.76 -1.89 4.40
CA LEU A 650 14.49 -1.74 3.69
C LEU A 650 14.60 -0.73 2.54
N ILE A 651 15.19 0.45 2.79
CA ILE A 651 15.41 1.49 1.77
C ILE A 651 16.16 0.92 0.58
N VAL A 652 17.25 0.18 0.81
CA VAL A 652 17.99 -0.42 -0.30
C VAL A 652 17.18 -1.52 -0.98
N GLY A 653 16.46 -2.36 -0.23
CA GLY A 653 15.55 -3.35 -0.83
C GLY A 653 14.53 -2.73 -1.79
N PHE A 654 13.94 -1.58 -1.42
CA PHE A 654 13.03 -0.84 -2.29
C PHE A 654 13.76 -0.11 -3.44
N ILE A 655 14.98 0.38 -3.25
CA ILE A 655 15.78 0.95 -4.35
C ILE A 655 16.15 -0.13 -5.38
N CYS A 656 16.38 -1.38 -4.97
CA CYS A 656 16.61 -2.48 -5.89
C CYS A 656 15.42 -2.73 -6.85
N LEU A 657 14.19 -2.33 -6.48
CA LEU A 657 13.03 -2.38 -7.39
C LEU A 657 13.14 -1.39 -8.56
N MET A 658 13.98 -0.36 -8.44
CA MET A 658 14.24 0.59 -9.53
C MET A 658 15.03 -0.05 -10.68
N ALA A 659 15.55 -1.26 -10.51
CA ALA A 659 16.18 -2.02 -11.60
C ALA A 659 15.17 -2.55 -12.64
N THR A 660 13.86 -2.43 -12.37
CA THR A 660 12.80 -2.80 -13.31
C THR A 660 12.63 -1.74 -14.41
N ALA A 661 12.14 -2.16 -15.59
CA ALA A 661 11.84 -1.24 -16.70
C ALA A 661 10.46 -0.56 -16.57
N LEU A 662 9.66 -0.92 -15.56
CA LEU A 662 8.30 -0.42 -15.35
C LEU A 662 8.35 0.88 -14.53
N GLU A 663 7.91 1.98 -15.12
CA GLU A 663 7.93 3.30 -14.47
C GLU A 663 7.18 3.30 -13.14
N ALA A 664 6.01 2.67 -13.09
CA ALA A 664 5.20 2.58 -11.87
C ALA A 664 5.93 1.87 -10.71
N HIS A 665 6.78 0.87 -11.01
CA HIS A 665 7.56 0.14 -10.01
C HIS A 665 8.80 0.93 -9.55
N LEU A 666 9.41 1.68 -10.46
CA LEU A 666 10.47 2.62 -10.12
C LEU A 666 9.96 3.70 -9.16
N GLN A 667 8.80 4.29 -9.47
CA GLN A 667 8.15 5.25 -8.59
C GLN A 667 7.77 4.62 -7.24
N PHE A 668 7.22 3.40 -7.24
CA PHE A 668 6.93 2.64 -6.02
C PHE A 668 8.17 2.50 -5.12
N GLY A 669 9.30 2.06 -5.67
CA GLY A 669 10.56 1.88 -4.94
C GLY A 669 11.08 3.20 -4.36
N LEU A 670 11.10 4.26 -5.17
CA LEU A 670 11.53 5.60 -4.75
C LEU A 670 10.67 6.15 -3.62
N LEU A 671 9.35 6.06 -3.76
CA LEU A 671 8.42 6.61 -2.78
C LEU A 671 8.44 5.82 -1.46
N CYS A 672 8.57 4.49 -1.50
CA CYS A 672 8.80 3.67 -0.31
C CYS A 672 10.10 4.06 0.40
N ALA A 673 11.20 4.21 -0.35
CA ALA A 673 12.49 4.63 0.21
C ALA A 673 12.42 6.01 0.87
N LEU A 674 11.77 6.99 0.22
CA LEU A 674 11.54 8.32 0.78
C LEU A 674 10.73 8.24 2.08
N ALA A 675 9.62 7.51 2.05
CA ALA A 675 8.73 7.42 3.21
C ALA A 675 9.42 6.70 4.39
N LEU A 676 10.20 5.65 4.14
CA LEU A 676 11.00 4.98 5.17
C LEU A 676 12.10 5.88 5.74
N MET A 677 12.72 6.73 4.92
CA MET A 677 13.67 7.73 5.41
C MET A 677 12.99 8.73 6.36
N VAL A 678 11.77 9.17 6.01
CA VAL A 678 10.97 10.03 6.89
C VAL A 678 10.53 9.28 8.15
N ALA A 679 10.22 7.98 8.06
CA ALA A 679 9.88 7.13 9.20
C ALA A 679 11.05 7.05 10.19
N TRP A 680 12.26 6.80 9.70
CA TRP A 680 13.47 6.82 10.51
C TRP A 680 13.70 8.17 11.21
N CYS A 681 13.51 9.29 10.49
CA CYS A 681 13.57 10.61 11.12
C CYS A 681 12.51 10.78 12.22
N CYS A 682 11.28 10.28 12.02
CA CYS A 682 10.24 10.32 13.03
C CYS A 682 10.62 9.46 14.25
N ASP A 683 11.15 8.26 14.05
CA ASP A 683 11.55 7.37 15.15
C ASP A 683 12.74 7.88 15.96
N VAL A 684 13.68 8.57 15.32
CA VAL A 684 14.85 9.12 16.00
C VAL A 684 14.55 10.44 16.72
N PHE A 685 13.70 11.30 16.16
CA PHE A 685 13.50 12.66 16.68
C PHE A 685 12.15 12.90 17.34
N LEU A 686 11.07 12.30 16.84
CA LEU A 686 9.70 12.55 17.32
C LEU A 686 9.24 11.50 18.33
N THR A 687 9.47 10.23 18.07
CA THR A 687 9.10 9.11 18.94
C THR A 687 9.66 9.26 20.37
N PRO A 688 10.96 9.53 20.61
CA PRO A 688 11.48 9.75 21.97
C PRO A 688 10.89 10.99 22.67
N LEU A 689 10.58 12.03 21.90
CA LEU A 689 9.95 13.25 22.41
C LEU A 689 8.52 12.99 22.91
N LEU A 690 7.77 12.14 22.20
CA LEU A 690 6.45 11.69 22.62
C LEU A 690 6.56 10.77 23.84
N ALA A 691 7.49 9.81 23.83
CA ALA A 691 7.73 8.88 24.93
C ALA A 691 8.10 9.60 26.23
N ALA A 692 8.93 10.62 26.17
CA ALA A 692 9.33 11.45 27.32
C ALA A 692 8.16 12.11 28.07
N ARG A 693 6.93 12.09 27.53
CA ARG A 693 5.72 12.66 28.13
C ARG A 693 4.66 11.61 28.51
N MET A 694 4.87 10.34 28.21
CA MET A 694 3.83 9.32 28.31
C MET A 694 4.32 8.09 29.09
N ARG A 695 3.61 7.73 30.17
CA ARG A 695 3.65 6.38 30.73
C ARG A 695 2.40 5.63 30.30
N PHE A 696 2.54 4.45 29.72
CA PHE A 696 1.45 3.59 29.29
C PHE A 696 1.74 2.14 29.67
N VAL A 697 0.71 1.30 29.71
CA VAL A 697 0.82 -0.13 30.07
C VAL A 697 0.62 -0.96 28.80
N THR A 698 1.45 -1.97 28.55
CA THR A 698 1.24 -2.85 27.37
C THR A 698 0.26 -3.99 27.69
N LEU A 699 -0.40 -4.53 26.67
CA LEU A 699 -1.26 -5.71 26.78
C LEU A 699 -0.51 -6.88 27.40
N TRP A 700 0.76 -7.06 27.03
CA TRP A 700 1.55 -8.19 27.50
C TRP A 700 1.90 -8.10 28.98
N ASP A 701 2.05 -6.89 29.50
CA ASP A 701 2.16 -6.67 30.93
C ASP A 701 0.87 -7.09 31.66
N THR A 702 -0.31 -6.76 31.11
CA THR A 702 -1.59 -7.17 31.71
C THR A 702 -1.87 -8.67 31.63
N LEU A 703 -1.30 -9.36 30.63
CA LEU A 703 -1.47 -10.80 30.45
C LEU A 703 -0.46 -11.63 31.26
N ARG A 704 0.77 -11.15 31.42
CA ARG A 704 1.82 -11.82 32.21
C ARG A 704 1.76 -11.54 33.71
N LEU A 705 1.09 -10.46 34.13
CA LEU A 705 1.01 -10.11 35.54
C LEU A 705 0.11 -11.10 36.29
N ASP A 706 0.75 -11.98 37.04
CA ASP A 706 0.10 -12.88 37.97
C ASP A 706 0.01 -12.26 39.37
N LEU A 707 -1.22 -11.97 39.79
CA LEU A 707 -1.56 -11.51 41.13
C LEU A 707 -2.16 -12.65 41.98
N GLY A 708 -2.13 -13.89 41.51
CA GLY A 708 -2.81 -15.05 42.09
C GLY A 708 -4.31 -15.09 41.75
N THR A 709 -5.03 -16.02 42.39
CA THR A 709 -6.48 -16.19 42.19
C THR A 709 -7.25 -15.02 42.80
N ASP A 710 -8.21 -14.48 42.03
CA ASP A 710 -9.16 -13.43 42.43
C ASP A 710 -8.61 -12.32 43.35
N PRO A 711 -7.59 -11.56 42.90
CA PRO A 711 -6.91 -10.56 43.73
C PRO A 711 -7.88 -9.46 44.21
N GLN A 712 -8.93 -9.14 43.46
CA GLN A 712 -9.93 -8.16 43.87
C GLN A 712 -10.84 -8.61 45.03
N HIS A 713 -10.80 -9.88 45.42
CA HIS A 713 -11.53 -10.39 46.58
C HIS A 713 -10.60 -10.74 47.75
N GLN A 714 -9.36 -11.14 47.45
CA GLN A 714 -8.39 -11.57 48.47
C GLN A 714 -7.48 -10.44 48.96
N ILE A 715 -7.36 -9.33 48.22
CA ILE A 715 -6.56 -8.18 48.59
C ILE A 715 -7.50 -7.02 48.90
N PRO A 716 -7.70 -6.65 50.18
CA PRO A 716 -8.64 -5.59 50.58
C PRO A 716 -8.41 -4.25 49.88
N LEU A 717 -7.14 -3.88 49.60
CA LEU A 717 -6.83 -2.66 48.86
C LEU A 717 -7.43 -2.65 47.44
N LEU A 718 -7.60 -3.82 46.82
CA LEU A 718 -8.10 -3.98 45.46
C LEU A 718 -9.60 -4.33 45.42
N ALA A 719 -10.29 -4.32 46.56
CA ALA A 719 -11.71 -4.62 46.65
C ALA A 719 -12.54 -3.70 45.75
N GLY A 720 -13.52 -4.27 45.03
CA GLY A 720 -14.39 -3.53 44.11
C GLY A 720 -13.76 -3.17 42.75
N LEU A 721 -12.49 -3.47 42.53
CA LEU A 721 -11.89 -3.39 41.19
C LEU A 721 -12.19 -4.66 40.38
N SER A 722 -12.37 -4.52 39.06
CA SER A 722 -12.32 -5.69 38.16
C SER A 722 -10.90 -6.28 38.09
N LYS A 723 -10.75 -7.56 37.70
CA LYS A 723 -9.45 -8.21 37.47
C LYS A 723 -8.50 -7.34 36.62
N ARG A 724 -9.02 -6.71 35.57
CA ARG A 724 -8.24 -5.83 34.67
C ARG A 724 -7.80 -4.55 35.38
N GLN A 725 -8.65 -3.95 36.20
CA GLN A 725 -8.32 -2.75 36.98
C GLN A 725 -7.30 -3.04 38.08
N ALA A 726 -7.43 -4.17 38.79
CA ALA A 726 -6.45 -4.63 39.77
C ALA A 726 -5.07 -4.83 39.15
N ARG A 727 -5.00 -5.47 37.97
CA ARG A 727 -3.75 -5.60 37.20
C ARG A 727 -3.21 -4.26 36.72
N THR A 728 -4.08 -3.34 36.29
CA THR A 728 -3.68 -1.99 35.87
C THR A 728 -3.07 -1.21 37.04
N PHE A 729 -3.67 -1.28 38.23
CA PHE A 729 -3.09 -0.70 39.45
C PHE A 729 -1.69 -1.27 39.70
N ALA A 730 -1.58 -2.59 39.78
CA ALA A 730 -0.32 -3.28 40.04
C ALA A 730 0.77 -2.96 39.00
N LEU A 731 0.39 -2.69 37.74
CA LEU A 731 1.31 -2.31 36.65
C LEU A 731 1.72 -0.83 36.66
N LEU A 732 0.89 0.04 37.23
CA LEU A 732 1.22 1.45 37.42
C LEU A 732 2.04 1.67 38.70
N THR A 733 2.08 0.69 39.58
CA THR A 733 2.91 0.61 40.77
C THR A 733 4.12 -0.31 40.54
N ASP A 734 4.99 -0.45 41.54
CA ASP A 734 6.21 -1.25 41.44
C ASP A 734 6.01 -2.64 42.06
N LEU A 735 6.28 -3.70 41.32
CA LEU A 735 6.14 -5.08 41.81
C LEU A 735 7.53 -5.64 42.13
N GLN A 736 7.75 -5.97 43.40
CA GLN A 736 9.05 -6.42 43.91
C GLN A 736 8.98 -7.86 44.41
N THR A 737 10.02 -8.64 44.12
CA THR A 737 10.24 -9.94 44.74
C THR A 737 11.42 -9.84 45.69
N ARG A 738 11.25 -10.25 46.94
CA ARG A 738 12.29 -10.21 47.97
C ARG A 738 12.55 -11.62 48.52
N PRO A 739 13.81 -12.02 48.74
CA PRO A 739 14.13 -13.32 49.33
C PRO A 739 13.75 -13.34 50.82
N ALA A 740 13.63 -14.53 51.40
CA ALA A 740 13.48 -14.70 52.84
C ALA A 740 14.66 -14.05 53.59
N GLY A 741 14.38 -13.42 54.74
CA GLY A 741 15.32 -12.65 55.53
C GLY A 741 15.53 -11.20 55.06
N ALA A 742 14.97 -10.78 53.93
CA ALA A 742 15.10 -9.41 53.46
C ALA A 742 14.34 -8.43 54.36
N VAL A 743 15.02 -7.38 54.82
CA VAL A 743 14.39 -6.27 55.56
C VAL A 743 13.61 -5.40 54.58
N ILE A 744 12.31 -5.25 54.81
CA ILE A 744 11.40 -4.45 53.98
C ILE A 744 11.35 -3.01 54.47
N MET A 745 11.26 -2.80 55.78
CA MET A 745 11.32 -1.48 56.43
C MET A 745 11.84 -1.62 57.86
N ARG A 746 12.45 -0.56 58.40
CA ARG A 746 12.86 -0.49 59.81
C ARG A 746 12.05 0.56 60.57
N ALA A 747 11.79 0.30 61.84
CA ALA A 747 11.17 1.28 62.74
C ALA A 747 12.04 2.54 62.81
N GLY A 748 11.41 3.72 62.83
CA GLY A 748 12.09 5.02 62.87
C GLY A 748 12.47 5.60 61.50
N ASP A 749 12.53 4.79 60.44
CA ASP A 749 12.82 5.29 59.10
C ASP A 749 11.74 6.27 58.62
N HIS A 750 12.13 7.29 57.86
CA HIS A 750 11.19 8.17 57.16
C HIS A 750 11.13 7.76 55.70
N SER A 751 9.96 7.35 55.22
CA SER A 751 9.77 6.90 53.84
C SER A 751 8.30 7.04 53.44
N ASP A 752 8.05 7.43 52.18
CA ASP A 752 6.70 7.66 51.65
C ASP A 752 6.13 6.44 50.89
N GLU A 753 6.69 5.26 51.13
CA GLU A 753 6.34 4.02 50.42
C GLU A 753 5.41 3.12 51.24
N CYS A 754 4.62 2.29 50.57
CA CYS A 754 3.78 1.26 51.17
C CYS A 754 3.91 -0.04 50.40
N PHE A 755 3.63 -1.15 51.07
CA PHE A 755 3.71 -2.48 50.48
C PHE A 755 2.41 -3.24 50.70
N VAL A 756 1.95 -3.94 49.67
CA VAL A 756 0.86 -4.93 49.78
C VAL A 756 1.42 -6.30 49.47
N VAL A 757 1.15 -7.26 50.34
CA VAL A 757 1.59 -8.64 50.16
C VAL A 757 0.72 -9.33 49.10
N ILE A 758 1.34 -9.79 48.02
CA ILE A 758 0.68 -10.65 47.02
C ILE A 758 0.86 -12.11 47.41
N ASP A 759 2.06 -12.49 47.85
CA ASP A 759 2.44 -13.87 48.14
C ASP A 759 3.59 -13.92 49.14
N GLY A 760 3.65 -15.00 49.93
CA GLY A 760 4.58 -15.17 51.05
C GLY A 760 4.14 -14.47 52.34
N GLU A 761 5.03 -14.47 53.34
CA GLU A 761 4.76 -14.01 54.70
C GLU A 761 5.79 -12.99 55.17
N LEU A 762 5.29 -11.92 55.80
CA LEU A 762 6.08 -10.88 56.44
C LEU A 762 5.96 -11.00 57.96
N ARG A 763 7.08 -10.88 58.67
CA ARG A 763 7.13 -10.77 60.12
C ARG A 763 7.24 -9.30 60.53
N VAL A 764 6.36 -8.85 61.42
CA VAL A 764 6.38 -7.49 61.98
C VAL A 764 6.86 -7.57 63.42
N ASP A 765 7.92 -6.84 63.73
CA ASP A 765 8.53 -6.77 65.06
C ASP A 765 8.60 -5.31 65.52
N ARG A 766 8.42 -5.06 66.82
CA ARG A 766 8.52 -3.72 67.41
C ARG A 766 9.54 -3.72 68.54
N ASP A 767 10.39 -2.70 68.54
CA ASP A 767 11.45 -2.52 69.52
C ASP A 767 10.88 -1.86 70.80
N ARG A 768 10.98 -2.52 71.95
CA ARG A 768 10.62 -1.95 73.25
C ARG A 768 11.53 -2.53 74.34
N ALA A 769 12.45 -1.69 74.87
CA ALA A 769 13.29 -2.00 76.02
C ALA A 769 14.07 -3.34 75.93
N ASP A 770 15.03 -3.42 75.01
CA ASP A 770 16.04 -4.51 74.89
C ASP A 770 15.52 -5.92 74.51
N ARG A 771 14.29 -6.04 74.00
CA ARG A 771 13.79 -7.27 73.34
C ARG A 771 12.92 -6.96 72.12
N ASP A 772 13.21 -7.61 70.99
CA ASP A 772 12.34 -7.63 69.81
C ASP A 772 11.03 -8.34 70.13
N TRP A 773 9.91 -7.61 70.11
CA TRP A 773 8.59 -8.19 70.33
C TRP A 773 7.90 -8.47 69.00
N HIS A 774 7.54 -9.74 68.78
CA HIS A 774 6.79 -10.14 67.59
C HIS A 774 5.35 -9.62 67.67
N VAL A 775 4.98 -8.74 66.75
CA VAL A 775 3.66 -8.09 66.73
C VAL A 775 2.66 -8.94 65.95
N ALA A 776 3.02 -9.36 64.74
CA ALA A 776 2.16 -10.13 63.86
C ALA A 776 2.94 -10.75 62.70
N THR A 777 2.42 -11.86 62.17
CA THR A 777 2.79 -12.38 60.84
C THR A 777 1.71 -12.00 59.85
N LEU A 778 2.11 -11.36 58.76
CA LEU A 778 1.22 -10.80 57.74
C LEU A 778 1.37 -11.58 56.43
N GLY A 779 0.27 -12.16 55.98
CA GLY A 779 0.19 -12.89 54.71
C GLY A 779 -0.42 -12.07 53.58
N ARG A 780 -0.81 -12.77 52.51
CA ARG A 780 -1.45 -12.21 51.32
C ARG A 780 -2.60 -11.24 51.65
N GLY A 781 -2.62 -10.11 50.95
CA GLY A 781 -3.61 -9.04 51.11
C GLY A 781 -3.24 -7.98 52.16
N ALA A 782 -2.29 -8.27 53.06
CA ALA A 782 -1.89 -7.33 54.09
C ALA A 782 -1.19 -6.08 53.50
N LEU A 783 -1.63 -4.90 53.95
CA LEU A 783 -1.00 -3.62 53.67
C LEU A 783 -0.03 -3.26 54.80
N VAL A 784 1.19 -2.82 54.49
CA VAL A 784 2.17 -2.38 55.49
C VAL A 784 2.84 -1.07 55.07
N GLY A 785 3.14 -0.24 56.06
CA GLY A 785 3.84 1.02 55.85
C GLY A 785 2.93 2.20 55.48
N GLU A 786 1.61 2.06 55.57
CA GLU A 786 0.61 3.10 55.27
C GLU A 786 0.83 4.43 55.99
N VAL A 787 1.40 4.36 57.19
CA VAL A 787 1.75 5.52 58.02
C VAL A 787 2.82 6.41 57.35
N GLY A 788 3.73 5.80 56.59
CA GLY A 788 4.82 6.51 55.90
C GLY A 788 4.32 7.42 54.77
N LEU A 789 3.18 7.11 54.13
CA LEU A 789 2.58 7.97 53.09
C LEU A 789 2.26 9.38 53.58
N PHE A 790 2.10 9.56 54.90
CA PHE A 790 1.79 10.83 55.55
C PHE A 790 3.01 11.47 56.22
N GLN A 791 4.23 11.12 55.79
CA GLN A 791 5.50 11.63 56.32
C GLN A 791 5.74 11.36 57.81
N GLN A 792 5.12 10.32 58.35
CA GLN A 792 5.40 9.85 59.71
C GLN A 792 6.49 8.78 59.70
N ALA A 793 7.28 8.72 60.79
CA ALA A 793 8.29 7.68 60.96
C ALA A 793 7.65 6.28 61.02
N ARG A 794 8.32 5.26 60.46
CA ARG A 794 7.86 3.87 60.52
C ARG A 794 7.72 3.41 61.97
N THR A 795 6.66 2.65 62.25
CA THR A 795 6.28 2.26 63.62
C THR A 795 6.77 0.87 64.05
N ALA A 796 7.29 0.08 63.11
CA ALA A 796 7.73 -1.30 63.32
C ALA A 796 8.77 -1.73 62.27
N ASN A 797 9.58 -2.73 62.62
CA ASN A 797 10.46 -3.46 61.71
C ASN A 797 9.63 -4.50 60.94
N VAL A 798 9.84 -4.62 59.63
CA VAL A 798 9.18 -5.65 58.82
C VAL A 798 10.20 -6.42 58.00
N VAL A 799 10.22 -7.73 58.17
CA VAL A 799 11.19 -8.65 57.54
C VAL A 799 10.44 -9.76 56.80
N ALA A 800 10.93 -10.15 55.63
CA ALA A 800 10.38 -11.28 54.89
C ALA A 800 10.71 -12.61 55.60
N GLN A 801 9.70 -13.39 55.97
CA GLN A 801 9.88 -14.69 56.61
C GLN A 801 10.04 -15.82 55.57
N SER A 802 9.33 -15.71 54.45
CA SER A 802 9.47 -16.53 53.25
C SER A 802 9.79 -15.64 52.03
N PRO A 803 10.13 -16.20 50.85
CA PRO A 803 10.22 -15.38 49.65
C PRO A 803 8.89 -14.68 49.37
N VAL A 804 8.89 -13.34 49.35
CA VAL A 804 7.67 -12.53 49.22
C VAL A 804 7.59 -11.82 47.88
N ARG A 805 6.36 -11.70 47.37
CA ARG A 805 6.00 -10.81 46.25
C ARG A 805 5.16 -9.66 46.79
N LEU A 806 5.62 -8.42 46.57
CA LEU A 806 5.03 -7.21 47.13
C LEU A 806 4.66 -6.21 46.03
N ILE A 807 3.53 -5.53 46.17
CA ILE A 807 3.25 -4.30 45.42
C ILE A 807 3.75 -3.13 46.26
N ARG A 808 4.79 -2.44 45.80
CA ARG A 808 5.29 -1.18 46.35
C ARG A 808 4.64 0.01 45.64
N PHE A 809 4.11 0.96 46.39
CA PHE A 809 3.65 2.23 45.84
C PHE A 809 3.90 3.39 46.79
N SER A 810 4.10 4.57 46.22
CA SER A 810 4.41 5.82 46.92
C SER A 810 3.32 6.87 46.77
N SER A 811 3.47 7.99 47.47
CA SER A 811 2.61 9.17 47.30
C SER A 811 2.62 9.70 45.85
N ALA A 812 3.76 9.59 45.17
CA ALA A 812 3.91 9.98 43.77
C ALA A 812 3.15 9.04 42.82
N ASP A 813 3.18 7.73 43.08
CA ASP A 813 2.47 6.72 42.28
C ASP A 813 0.96 6.91 42.40
N LEU A 814 0.44 7.23 43.59
CA LEU A 814 -0.98 7.54 43.78
C LEU A 814 -1.41 8.81 43.04
N ARG A 815 -0.63 9.89 43.10
CA ARG A 815 -0.89 11.11 42.30
C ARG A 815 -0.84 10.85 40.80
N GLN A 816 -0.01 9.91 40.35
CA GLN A 816 0.02 9.49 38.96
C GLN A 816 -1.21 8.65 38.60
N LEU A 817 -1.62 7.74 39.48
CA LEU A 817 -2.82 6.92 39.31
C LEU A 817 -4.07 7.79 39.15
N VAL A 818 -4.19 8.89 39.91
CA VAL A 818 -5.27 9.88 39.75
C VAL A 818 -5.30 10.49 38.35
N ARG A 819 -4.13 10.79 37.76
CA ARG A 819 -4.04 11.39 36.42
C ARG A 819 -4.34 10.39 35.30
N GLN A 820 -3.91 9.14 35.44
CA GLN A 820 -3.97 8.13 34.37
C GLN A 820 -5.23 7.27 34.42
N ALA A 821 -5.70 6.94 35.64
CA ALA A 821 -6.84 6.06 35.87
C ALA A 821 -7.68 6.55 37.07
N PRO A 822 -8.37 7.70 36.95
CA PRO A 822 -9.05 8.35 38.08
C PRO A 822 -10.08 7.45 38.77
N ARG A 823 -10.77 6.58 38.01
CA ARG A 823 -11.71 5.60 38.58
C ARG A 823 -11.02 4.55 39.45
N ILE A 824 -9.84 4.07 39.04
CA ILE A 824 -9.07 3.10 39.83
C ILE A 824 -8.52 3.80 41.08
N ALA A 825 -7.98 5.01 40.92
CA ALA A 825 -7.46 5.81 42.02
C ALA A 825 -8.52 6.06 43.11
N ALA A 826 -9.75 6.41 42.73
CA ALA A 826 -10.83 6.66 43.66
C ALA A 826 -11.14 5.42 44.53
N VAL A 827 -11.25 4.24 43.91
CA VAL A 827 -11.52 2.99 44.63
C VAL A 827 -10.34 2.60 45.53
N VAL A 828 -9.11 2.67 45.02
CA VAL A 828 -7.91 2.33 45.81
C VAL A 828 -7.75 3.27 47.00
N MET A 829 -7.94 4.58 46.83
CA MET A 829 -7.87 5.56 47.90
C MET A 829 -8.98 5.37 48.94
N PHE A 830 -10.20 5.02 48.49
CA PHE A 830 -11.30 4.67 49.38
C PHE A 830 -10.95 3.45 50.23
N ASN A 831 -10.47 2.37 49.61
CA ASN A 831 -10.06 1.15 50.31
C ASN A 831 -8.89 1.40 51.26
N LEU A 832 -7.91 2.22 50.85
CA LEU A 832 -6.78 2.62 51.69
C LEU A 832 -7.25 3.33 52.97
N ASN A 833 -8.21 4.25 52.84
CA ASN A 833 -8.81 4.94 53.98
C ASN A 833 -9.63 4.00 54.86
N ALA A 834 -10.39 3.07 54.28
CA ALA A 834 -11.16 2.07 55.01
C ALA A 834 -10.26 1.18 55.88
N ILE A 835 -9.17 0.66 55.30
CA ILE A 835 -8.17 -0.15 56.03
C ILE A 835 -7.55 0.64 57.19
N GLN A 836 -7.22 1.91 56.99
CA GLN A 836 -6.67 2.76 58.05
C GLN A 836 -7.68 3.05 59.17
N ALA A 837 -8.94 3.31 58.81
CA ALA A 837 -10.01 3.54 59.78
C ALA A 837 -10.25 2.31 60.65
N GLU A 838 -10.28 1.12 60.05
CA GLU A 838 -10.43 -0.15 60.76
C GLU A 838 -9.27 -0.41 61.72
N ARG A 839 -8.02 -0.23 61.28
CA ARG A 839 -6.83 -0.37 62.14
C ARG A 839 -6.85 0.59 63.33
N ARG A 840 -7.18 1.87 63.11
CA ARG A 840 -7.29 2.85 64.20
C ARG A 840 -8.41 2.49 65.17
N SER A 841 -9.53 1.94 64.69
CA SER A 841 -10.59 1.45 65.55
C SER A 841 -10.15 0.25 66.39
N GLN A 842 -9.37 -0.67 65.81
CA GLN A 842 -8.82 -1.83 66.53
C GLN A 842 -7.82 -1.40 67.60
N ASP A 843 -6.89 -0.50 67.26
CA ASP A 843 -5.92 0.06 68.22
C ASP A 843 -6.62 0.81 69.35
N SER A 844 -7.66 1.58 69.05
CA SER A 844 -8.45 2.31 70.05
C SER A 844 -9.21 1.37 70.98
N ARG A 845 -9.82 0.29 70.45
CA ARG A 845 -10.50 -0.72 71.27
C ARG A 845 -9.52 -1.49 72.15
N ALA A 846 -8.36 -1.86 71.61
CA ALA A 846 -7.28 -2.49 72.37
C ALA A 846 -6.76 -1.58 73.50
N TYR A 847 -6.70 -0.27 73.27
CA TYR A 847 -6.32 0.72 74.29
C TYR A 847 -7.39 0.92 75.38
N LEU A 848 -8.67 0.83 75.00
CA LEU A 848 -9.81 0.98 75.92
C LEU A 848 -10.11 -0.27 76.75
N GLY A 849 -9.39 -1.38 76.53
CA GLY A 849 -9.53 -2.61 77.32
C GLY A 849 -10.71 -3.51 76.89
N ASP A 850 -11.37 -3.19 75.77
CA ASP A 850 -12.40 -4.04 75.20
C ASP A 850 -11.72 -5.21 74.46
N ALA A 851 -11.65 -6.37 75.12
CA ALA A 851 -11.19 -7.59 74.49
C ALA A 851 -12.04 -7.91 73.23
N PRO A 852 -11.45 -8.40 72.14
CA PRO A 852 -12.22 -8.79 70.96
C PRO A 852 -13.19 -9.93 71.33
N THR A 853 -14.49 -9.69 71.20
CA THR A 853 -15.48 -10.78 71.12
C THR A 853 -15.25 -11.52 69.81
N ASN A 854 -14.97 -12.82 69.91
CA ASN A 854 -14.78 -13.78 68.82
C ASN A 854 -15.77 -13.61 67.66
#